data_AF-A0A4R9F3U9-F1
#
_entry.id   AF-A0A4R9F3U9-F1
#
_cell.length_a   1.000
_cell.length_b   1.000
_cell.length_c   1.000
_cell.angle_alpha   90.00
_cell.angle_beta   90.00
_cell.angle_gamma   90.00
#
_symmetry.space_group_name_H-M   'P 1'
#
loop_
_entity.id
_entity.type
_entity.pdbx_description
1 polymer ?
#
loop_
_entity_poly.entity_id
_entity_poly.type
_entity_poly.pdbx_seq_one_letter_code
_entity_poly.pdbx_strand_id
1 'polypeptide(L)'
;MPIPGNLLSATTESVDPNTSGWVSKLNCTLLKGTGGRNGDGCLVVKSAAAGEMQARTVSSYPVTAGTTYQTFADAAGVVPERIGIRWLSATSTEISITWSLTTLAASSNWHRVGVAGMAPAGATQAQVLLSSTPAAGLVNQYWENVYLGLPIRTVGNLFAFGTESAEVDASGWTAEVNAGVSRQVPVAAWAVDNYLAGGHTIAVTATGAGNAAAVSTDRPAVTLGTDYLAYAYLNPPTLLADCWIELRYYDANGNQISATRSTLVSPMPGSGWYRQRASAIAPSNAATCGVAAGVNGASGGQVLRLEGVVVAVAPIVQAGTILPYADGSFEQGVAGWTRPSGVAVIGRSTPWGQVAFDGSYSLSITSATATASVVRSGRFAAPGGAGTSYRAQILATLGAGSWTVNVKVRWYDASNGDLGTTGGTSYTFPGASWYAMSTDASVPANATQGAIELTVTAGATNSAMYVDTAALWLAVPLTAVTVVEESASITLTLRELAVGQSISVYREGLDGIRTLVRGPLGLLDRTRITSDLMIIEDYEAPLGVPVLYRIELWPDGATTPGTRSSDTLTIPAGDLNLAWLKDPGNPQRNMRVMISKAPDWQRPIEQAVYRVKGRRNAVTHSDVRGGLEGDLAVWTRSDDERKALHWLLDSGNVLLWQAVPGMGIDDMYVSVALVPEARVGGTAMELWRAWTLPLTQSDMPITTGLSGSAGRTWQDILAEFDTWGDLLPTYATWEDVLLDRRLG
;
A
#
# COMPACT_ATOMS: atom_id res chain seq x y z
N MET A 1 -3.79 0.64 19.76
CA MET A 1 -4.51 1.16 18.56
C MET A 1 -5.64 0.19 18.27
N PRO A 2 -6.84 0.64 17.87
CA PRO A 2 -7.93 -0.27 17.58
C PRO A 2 -7.53 -1.25 16.47
N ILE A 3 -7.89 -2.52 16.62
CA ILE A 3 -7.66 -3.54 15.59
C ILE A 3 -8.59 -3.24 14.39
N PRO A 4 -8.07 -3.11 13.16
CA PRO A 4 -8.91 -2.87 11.98
C PRO A 4 -9.99 -3.95 11.80
N GLY A 5 -11.23 -3.53 11.52
CA GLY A 5 -12.36 -4.45 11.29
C GLY A 5 -12.91 -5.14 12.53
N ASN A 6 -12.45 -4.79 13.74
CA ASN A 6 -12.89 -5.41 14.98
C ASN A 6 -14.32 -4.99 15.33
N LEU A 7 -15.18 -5.98 15.57
CA LEU A 7 -16.55 -5.76 16.05
C LEU A 7 -16.60 -5.42 17.54
N LEU A 8 -15.52 -5.72 18.28
CA LEU A 8 -15.43 -5.43 19.71
C LEU A 8 -15.18 -3.94 19.95
N SER A 9 -15.75 -3.40 21.02
CA SER A 9 -15.38 -2.06 21.50
C SER A 9 -13.92 -2.04 21.96
N ALA A 10 -13.27 -0.88 21.89
CA ALA A 10 -11.89 -0.72 22.37
C ALA A 10 -11.72 -1.22 23.82
N THR A 11 -12.67 -0.95 24.72
CA THR A 11 -12.63 -1.44 26.10
C THR A 11 -12.73 -2.97 26.21
N THR A 12 -13.44 -3.63 25.31
CA THR A 12 -13.52 -5.11 25.31
C THR A 12 -12.25 -5.74 24.73
N GLU A 13 -11.73 -5.16 23.64
CA GLU A 13 -10.52 -5.58 22.93
C GLU A 13 -9.26 -5.46 23.82
N SER A 14 -9.00 -4.26 24.35
CA SER A 14 -7.79 -3.94 25.12
C SER A 14 -7.94 -4.22 26.61
N VAL A 15 -9.17 -4.40 27.10
CA VAL A 15 -9.46 -4.53 28.54
C VAL A 15 -9.04 -3.28 29.33
N ASP A 16 -9.17 -2.11 28.70
CA ASP A 16 -8.85 -0.79 29.25
C ASP A 16 -10.06 0.16 29.10
N PRO A 17 -10.53 0.84 30.17
CA PRO A 17 -9.96 0.90 31.53
C PRO A 17 -10.44 -0.18 32.51
N ASN A 18 -11.29 -1.12 32.08
CA ASN A 18 -11.90 -2.10 32.97
C ASN A 18 -12.35 -3.37 32.22
N THR A 19 -12.95 -4.32 32.95
CA THR A 19 -13.44 -5.60 32.41
C THR A 19 -14.93 -5.58 32.02
N SER A 20 -15.56 -4.42 31.84
CA SER A 20 -17.02 -4.32 31.61
C SER A 20 -17.48 -4.99 30.32
N GLY A 21 -16.57 -5.21 29.37
CA GLY A 21 -16.83 -5.99 28.15
C GLY A 21 -16.95 -7.50 28.36
N TRP A 22 -16.67 -8.01 29.57
CA TRP A 22 -16.51 -9.44 29.86
C TRP A 22 -17.36 -9.92 31.04
N VAL A 23 -17.83 -11.18 30.96
CA VAL A 23 -18.58 -11.86 32.03
C VAL A 23 -18.16 -13.32 32.16
N SER A 24 -18.17 -13.83 33.39
CA SER A 24 -17.93 -15.25 33.67
C SER A 24 -19.02 -16.10 33.02
N LYS A 25 -18.63 -17.14 32.28
CA LYS A 25 -19.55 -18.16 31.74
C LYS A 25 -19.51 -19.43 32.60
N LEU A 26 -18.32 -19.85 33.04
CA LEU A 26 -18.13 -21.09 33.79
C LEU A 26 -16.90 -21.02 34.70
N ASN A 27 -17.03 -21.49 35.95
CA ASN A 27 -15.93 -21.79 36.88
C ASN A 27 -14.83 -20.71 36.99
N CYS A 28 -15.17 -19.43 36.86
CA CYS A 28 -14.19 -18.35 36.96
C CYS A 28 -14.72 -17.09 37.62
N THR A 29 -13.78 -16.29 38.10
CA THR A 29 -13.94 -14.88 38.46
C THR A 29 -13.08 -14.05 37.51
N LEU A 30 -13.54 -12.84 37.18
CA LEU A 30 -12.85 -11.94 36.26
C LEU A 30 -12.28 -10.74 37.01
N LEU A 31 -11.04 -10.37 36.71
CA LEU A 31 -10.36 -9.19 37.27
C LEU A 31 -9.63 -8.44 36.17
N LYS A 32 -9.40 -7.13 36.36
CA LYS A 32 -8.46 -6.37 35.52
C LYS A 32 -7.03 -6.64 36.02
N GLY A 33 -6.15 -7.04 35.12
CA GLY A 33 -4.71 -7.12 35.32
C GLY A 33 -3.98 -5.90 34.76
N THR A 34 -2.65 -5.96 34.84
CA THR A 34 -1.70 -4.97 34.30
C THR A 34 -0.68 -5.65 33.41
N GLY A 35 0.06 -4.90 32.60
CA GLY A 35 1.11 -5.45 31.72
C GLY A 35 0.59 -6.05 30.41
N GLY A 36 -0.54 -5.53 29.93
CA GLY A 36 -0.94 -5.71 28.53
C GLY A 36 0.08 -5.13 27.55
N ARG A 37 -0.01 -5.55 26.30
CA ARG A 37 0.74 -5.12 25.13
C ARG A 37 -0.04 -4.10 24.30
N ASN A 38 -1.37 -4.09 24.36
CA ASN A 38 -2.23 -3.13 23.69
C ASN A 38 -2.94 -2.21 24.71
N GLY A 39 -2.15 -1.53 25.53
CA GLY A 39 -2.61 -0.80 26.72
C GLY A 39 -2.05 -1.44 27.99
N ASP A 40 -2.28 -0.82 29.15
CA ASP A 40 -1.82 -1.41 30.42
C ASP A 40 -2.73 -2.55 30.88
N GLY A 41 -4.03 -2.48 30.56
CA GLY A 41 -5.02 -3.48 30.97
C GLY A 41 -4.84 -4.87 30.32
N CYS A 42 -5.20 -5.90 31.08
CA CYS A 42 -5.49 -7.23 30.54
C CYS A 42 -6.62 -7.90 31.34
N LEU A 43 -7.30 -8.88 30.77
CA LEU A 43 -8.33 -9.65 31.44
C LEU A 43 -7.68 -10.83 32.19
N VAL A 44 -7.85 -10.86 33.51
CA VAL A 44 -7.50 -12.03 34.32
C VAL A 44 -8.74 -12.91 34.45
N VAL A 45 -8.68 -14.11 33.89
CA VAL A 45 -9.64 -15.18 34.10
C VAL A 45 -9.08 -16.08 35.18
N LYS A 46 -9.63 -16.00 36.40
CA LYS A 46 -9.16 -16.76 37.57
C LYS A 46 -10.11 -17.92 37.89
N SER A 47 -9.61 -19.14 37.93
CA SER A 47 -10.45 -20.32 38.21
C SER A 47 -11.04 -20.29 39.63
N ALA A 48 -12.28 -20.75 39.77
CA ALA A 48 -12.91 -20.91 41.07
C ALA A 48 -12.58 -22.28 41.70
N ALA A 49 -12.51 -23.33 40.90
CA ALA A 49 -12.12 -24.69 41.27
C ALA A 49 -11.35 -25.38 40.13
N ALA A 50 -10.89 -26.61 40.36
CA ALA A 50 -10.35 -27.46 39.30
C ALA A 50 -11.41 -27.72 38.20
N GLY A 51 -10.99 -27.76 36.93
CA GLY A 51 -11.85 -27.98 35.78
C GLY A 51 -11.87 -26.79 34.81
N GLU A 52 -12.59 -26.93 33.70
CA GLU A 52 -12.64 -25.90 32.64
C GLU A 52 -13.21 -24.59 33.18
N MET A 53 -12.51 -23.49 32.91
CA MET A 53 -12.94 -22.13 33.22
C MET A 53 -13.21 -21.37 31.93
N GLN A 54 -14.30 -20.60 31.87
CA GLN A 54 -14.71 -19.86 30.67
C GLN A 54 -15.15 -18.44 30.98
N ALA A 55 -14.65 -17.50 30.18
CA ALA A 55 -15.10 -16.12 30.10
C ALA A 55 -15.71 -15.84 28.73
N ARG A 56 -16.64 -14.88 28.65
CA ARG A 56 -17.25 -14.46 27.39
C ARG A 56 -17.45 -12.96 27.32
N THR A 57 -17.61 -12.44 26.11
CA THR A 57 -18.06 -11.05 25.94
C THR A 57 -19.47 -10.87 26.50
N VAL A 58 -19.76 -9.71 27.08
CA VAL A 58 -21.11 -9.34 27.56
C VAL A 58 -22.04 -9.15 26.36
N SER A 59 -21.60 -8.34 25.40
CA SER A 59 -22.33 -8.07 24.16
C SER A 59 -22.28 -9.27 23.22
N SER A 60 -23.31 -9.36 22.37
CA SER A 60 -23.34 -10.21 21.19
C SER A 60 -23.23 -9.33 19.95
N TYR A 61 -22.45 -9.77 18.97
CA TYR A 61 -22.11 -8.99 17.78
C TYR A 61 -22.82 -9.57 16.56
N PRO A 62 -23.36 -8.73 15.66
CA PRO A 62 -24.10 -9.22 14.49
C PRO A 62 -23.19 -10.04 13.57
N VAL A 63 -23.70 -11.16 13.07
CA VAL A 63 -23.03 -12.00 12.09
C VAL A 63 -24.01 -12.50 11.03
N THR A 64 -23.49 -12.83 9.85
CA THR A 64 -24.26 -13.40 8.75
C THR A 64 -23.99 -14.89 8.62
N ALA A 65 -25.03 -15.71 8.63
CA ALA A 65 -24.90 -17.16 8.41
C ALA A 65 -24.24 -17.45 7.04
N GLY A 66 -23.32 -18.41 7.00
CA GLY A 66 -22.52 -18.74 5.81
C GLY A 66 -21.26 -17.89 5.63
N THR A 67 -21.07 -16.82 6.41
CA THR A 67 -19.85 -16.02 6.39
C THR A 67 -18.83 -16.55 7.41
N THR A 68 -17.56 -16.63 7.02
CA THR A 68 -16.46 -16.96 7.94
C THR A 68 -16.13 -15.76 8.81
N TYR A 69 -16.04 -15.98 10.11
CA TYR A 69 -15.50 -15.01 11.08
C TYR A 69 -14.28 -15.60 11.76
N GLN A 70 -13.40 -14.71 12.22
CA GLN A 70 -12.20 -15.03 12.98
C GLN A 70 -12.28 -14.40 14.35
N THR A 71 -11.77 -15.10 15.36
CA THR A 71 -11.43 -14.52 16.65
C THR A 71 -10.01 -14.90 17.01
N PHE A 72 -9.27 -13.96 17.58
CA PHE A 72 -7.98 -14.24 18.20
C PHE A 72 -7.82 -13.38 19.44
N ALA A 73 -6.88 -13.76 20.29
CA ALA A 73 -6.43 -13.00 21.43
C ALA A 73 -4.97 -13.31 21.70
N ASP A 74 -4.32 -12.42 22.43
CA ASP A 74 -3.03 -12.72 23.02
C ASP A 74 -3.23 -13.20 24.45
N ALA A 75 -2.59 -14.31 24.79
CA ALA A 75 -2.77 -15.02 26.04
C ALA A 75 -1.44 -15.27 26.77
N ALA A 76 -1.51 -15.38 28.09
CA ALA A 76 -0.40 -15.80 28.94
C ALA A 76 -0.94 -16.51 30.19
N GLY A 77 -0.19 -17.46 30.72
CA GLY A 77 -0.56 -18.17 31.95
C GLY A 77 0.23 -19.45 32.18
N VAL A 78 -0.29 -20.28 33.08
CA VAL A 78 0.37 -21.51 33.54
C VAL A 78 -0.38 -22.79 33.13
N VAL A 79 -1.44 -22.64 32.33
CA VAL A 79 -2.25 -23.74 31.81
C VAL A 79 -2.48 -23.52 30.32
N PRO A 80 -2.48 -24.58 29.50
CA PRO A 80 -2.88 -24.47 28.10
C PRO A 80 -4.32 -23.96 27.95
N GLU A 81 -4.52 -23.13 26.94
CA GLU A 81 -5.74 -22.38 26.70
C GLU A 81 -6.29 -22.61 25.28
N ARG A 82 -7.53 -22.17 25.07
CA ARG A 82 -8.20 -22.14 23.78
C ARG A 82 -9.20 -20.99 23.70
N ILE A 83 -9.50 -20.55 22.48
CA ILE A 83 -10.48 -19.49 22.19
C ILE A 83 -11.59 -20.05 21.30
N GLY A 84 -12.78 -19.48 21.34
CA GLY A 84 -13.89 -19.90 20.51
C GLY A 84 -14.84 -18.79 20.10
N ILE A 85 -15.53 -19.03 18.98
CA ILE A 85 -16.65 -18.22 18.50
C ILE A 85 -17.94 -18.92 18.91
N ARG A 86 -18.69 -18.31 19.83
CA ARG A 86 -19.99 -18.81 20.27
C ARG A 86 -21.08 -18.25 19.36
N TRP A 87 -21.73 -19.11 18.58
CA TRP A 87 -22.78 -18.74 17.64
C TRP A 87 -24.15 -18.72 18.29
N LEU A 88 -24.90 -17.65 18.05
CA LEU A 88 -26.18 -17.39 18.68
C LEU A 88 -27.28 -17.11 17.65
N SER A 89 -28.49 -17.60 17.95
CA SER A 89 -29.69 -17.23 17.22
C SER A 89 -30.11 -15.79 17.51
N ALA A 90 -31.13 -15.29 16.80
CA ALA A 90 -31.72 -13.96 17.04
C ALA A 90 -32.33 -13.82 18.45
N THR A 91 -32.62 -14.93 19.12
CA THR A 91 -33.09 -14.98 20.51
C THR A 91 -31.96 -15.19 21.52
N SER A 92 -30.70 -15.05 21.09
CA SER A 92 -29.49 -15.27 21.88
C SER A 92 -29.32 -16.70 22.43
N THR A 93 -29.97 -17.69 21.81
CA THR A 93 -29.78 -19.11 22.12
C THR A 93 -28.48 -19.61 21.48
N GLU A 94 -27.66 -20.36 22.23
CA GLU A 94 -26.44 -20.98 21.69
C GLU A 94 -26.80 -22.05 20.66
N ILE A 95 -26.28 -21.89 19.45
CA ILE A 95 -26.41 -22.85 18.36
C ILE A 95 -25.24 -23.84 18.42
N SER A 96 -24.02 -23.30 18.46
CA SER A 96 -22.77 -24.07 18.56
C SER A 96 -21.61 -23.16 18.98
N ILE A 97 -20.45 -23.77 19.18
CA ILE A 97 -19.19 -23.04 19.39
C ILE A 97 -18.15 -23.59 18.41
N THR A 98 -17.52 -22.70 17.65
CA THR A 98 -16.30 -23.03 16.91
C THR A 98 -15.11 -22.85 17.85
N TRP A 99 -14.44 -23.93 18.23
CA TRP A 99 -13.29 -23.90 19.15
C TRP A 99 -11.97 -23.98 18.40
N SER A 100 -10.97 -23.23 18.89
CA SER A 100 -9.57 -23.49 18.57
C SER A 100 -9.13 -24.86 19.12
N LEU A 101 -8.01 -25.38 18.60
CA LEU A 101 -7.27 -26.39 19.35
C LEU A 101 -6.72 -25.76 20.64
N THR A 102 -6.48 -26.59 21.64
CA THR A 102 -5.75 -26.17 22.84
C THR A 102 -4.28 -25.92 22.49
N THR A 103 -3.67 -24.87 23.05
CA THR A 103 -2.24 -24.60 22.92
C THR A 103 -1.43 -25.84 23.30
N LEU A 104 -0.32 -26.08 22.59
CA LEU A 104 0.52 -27.27 22.83
C LEU A 104 1.20 -27.26 24.20
N ALA A 105 1.38 -26.07 24.79
CA ALA A 105 1.98 -25.86 26.09
C ALA A 105 1.44 -24.56 26.69
N ALA A 106 1.50 -24.46 28.02
CA ALA A 106 1.30 -23.18 28.71
C ALA A 106 2.52 -22.27 28.52
N SER A 107 2.31 -20.97 28.61
CA SER A 107 3.38 -19.97 28.55
C SER A 107 3.06 -18.75 29.38
N SER A 108 3.99 -18.36 30.25
CA SER A 108 3.92 -17.07 30.96
C SER A 108 4.23 -15.87 30.07
N ASN A 109 4.78 -16.11 28.88
CA ASN A 109 4.99 -15.08 27.86
C ASN A 109 3.74 -14.96 26.98
N TRP A 110 3.43 -13.73 26.58
CA TRP A 110 2.36 -13.44 25.64
C TRP A 110 2.54 -14.18 24.32
N HIS A 111 1.51 -14.89 23.89
CA HIS A 111 1.46 -15.62 22.64
C HIS A 111 0.04 -15.58 22.07
N ARG A 112 -0.11 -15.84 20.77
CA ARG A 112 -1.41 -15.75 20.11
C ARG A 112 -2.18 -17.05 20.14
N VAL A 113 -3.49 -16.95 20.36
CA VAL A 113 -4.46 -18.04 20.23
C VAL A 113 -5.60 -17.55 19.35
N GLY A 114 -6.02 -18.34 18.37
CA GLY A 114 -7.03 -17.94 17.39
C GLY A 114 -7.92 -19.10 16.97
N VAL A 115 -9.05 -18.79 16.34
CA VAL A 115 -9.81 -19.71 15.50
C VAL A 115 -10.64 -18.93 14.49
N ALA A 116 -10.92 -19.54 13.34
CA ALA A 116 -11.92 -19.06 12.41
C ALA A 116 -12.94 -20.14 12.06
N GLY A 117 -14.15 -19.72 11.70
CA GLY A 117 -15.18 -20.64 11.24
C GLY A 117 -16.36 -19.93 10.60
N MET A 118 -17.05 -20.68 9.74
CA MET A 118 -18.27 -20.24 9.10
C MET A 118 -19.42 -20.18 10.11
N ALA A 119 -20.13 -19.05 10.16
CA ALA A 119 -21.32 -18.90 10.98
C ALA A 119 -22.38 -19.92 10.54
N PRO A 120 -22.88 -20.79 11.44
CA PRO A 120 -23.83 -21.85 11.07
C PRO A 120 -25.19 -21.27 10.68
N ALA A 121 -26.01 -22.09 10.01
CA ALA A 121 -27.37 -21.70 9.66
C ALA A 121 -28.17 -21.24 10.90
N GLY A 122 -28.85 -20.10 10.79
CA GLY A 122 -29.60 -19.48 11.89
C GLY A 122 -28.77 -18.63 12.85
N ALA A 123 -27.44 -18.60 12.71
CA ALA A 123 -26.61 -17.66 13.47
C ALA A 123 -26.86 -16.23 12.96
N THR A 124 -27.17 -15.34 13.90
CA THR A 124 -27.33 -13.89 13.65
C THR A 124 -26.44 -13.07 14.58
N GLN A 125 -25.88 -13.73 15.60
CA GLN A 125 -25.07 -13.13 16.63
C GLN A 125 -23.88 -14.03 16.98
N ALA A 126 -22.77 -13.44 17.43
CA ALA A 126 -21.61 -14.15 17.93
C ALA A 126 -21.06 -13.51 19.22
N GLN A 127 -20.38 -14.32 20.04
CA GLN A 127 -19.61 -13.87 21.20
C GLN A 127 -18.22 -14.52 21.18
N VAL A 128 -17.22 -13.82 21.72
CA VAL A 128 -15.90 -14.43 21.97
C VAL A 128 -15.95 -15.25 23.26
N LEU A 129 -15.31 -16.41 23.24
CA LEU A 129 -15.22 -17.33 24.37
C LEU A 129 -13.77 -17.67 24.67
N LEU A 130 -13.33 -17.41 25.90
CA LEU A 130 -11.98 -17.71 26.37
C LEU A 130 -12.06 -18.93 27.29
N SER A 131 -11.15 -19.90 27.15
CA SER A 131 -11.17 -21.13 27.95
C SER A 131 -9.78 -21.66 28.31
N SER A 132 -9.68 -22.29 29.47
CA SER A 132 -8.53 -23.09 29.92
C SER A 132 -8.97 -24.09 31.00
N THR A 133 -8.18 -25.14 31.26
CA THR A 133 -8.55 -26.23 32.18
C THR A 133 -7.53 -26.39 33.31
N PRO A 134 -7.58 -25.53 34.34
CA PRO A 134 -6.68 -25.62 35.49
C PRO A 134 -6.98 -26.83 36.40
N ALA A 135 -5.92 -27.35 37.03
CA ALA A 135 -6.01 -28.47 37.98
C ALA A 135 -6.47 -28.07 39.39
N ALA A 136 -6.65 -26.77 39.66
CA ALA A 136 -7.08 -26.23 40.95
C ALA A 136 -7.81 -24.88 40.78
N GLY A 137 -8.41 -24.39 41.88
CA GLY A 137 -8.90 -23.01 41.97
C GLY A 137 -7.75 -22.00 42.07
N LEU A 138 -8.08 -20.72 41.88
CA LEU A 138 -7.19 -19.57 41.97
C LEU A 138 -6.04 -19.53 40.94
N VAL A 139 -6.16 -20.30 39.85
CA VAL A 139 -5.21 -20.26 38.74
C VAL A 139 -5.59 -19.14 37.79
N ASN A 140 -4.64 -18.26 37.46
CA ASN A 140 -4.85 -17.12 36.57
C ASN A 140 -4.46 -17.47 35.13
N GLN A 141 -5.32 -17.08 34.18
CA GLN A 141 -4.98 -16.90 32.77
C GLN A 141 -5.20 -15.43 32.39
N TYR A 142 -4.30 -14.88 31.60
CA TYR A 142 -4.32 -13.48 31.15
C TYR A 142 -4.66 -13.43 29.67
N TRP A 143 -5.49 -12.48 29.28
CA TRP A 143 -5.95 -12.28 27.91
C TRP A 143 -6.04 -10.80 27.55
N GLU A 144 -5.68 -10.45 26.33
CA GLU A 144 -5.83 -9.09 25.79
C GLU A 144 -5.84 -9.11 24.25
N ASN A 145 -5.88 -7.92 23.65
CA ASN A 145 -5.75 -7.72 22.21
C ASN A 145 -6.75 -8.59 21.42
N VAL A 146 -8.00 -8.58 21.89
CA VAL A 146 -9.02 -9.53 21.45
C VAL A 146 -9.70 -9.03 20.19
N TYR A 147 -9.82 -9.92 19.21
CA TYR A 147 -10.47 -9.65 17.94
C TYR A 147 -11.71 -10.53 17.74
N LEU A 148 -12.76 -9.95 17.17
CA LEU A 148 -13.86 -10.67 16.52
C LEU A 148 -14.26 -9.90 15.28
N GLY A 149 -14.21 -10.54 14.11
CA GLY A 149 -14.60 -9.90 12.86
C GLY A 149 -14.42 -10.84 11.67
N LEU A 150 -14.42 -10.26 10.47
CA LEU A 150 -14.07 -11.00 9.25
C LEU A 150 -12.58 -11.41 9.30
N PRO A 151 -12.16 -12.49 8.63
CA PRO A 151 -10.75 -12.86 8.57
C PRO A 151 -9.89 -11.70 8.07
N ILE A 152 -8.83 -11.38 8.82
CA ILE A 152 -7.83 -10.40 8.38
C ILE A 152 -6.86 -11.14 7.45
N ARG A 153 -6.71 -10.66 6.21
CA ARG A 153 -5.92 -11.30 5.16
C ARG A 153 -4.84 -10.39 4.62
N THR A 154 -3.80 -10.98 4.06
CA THR A 154 -2.81 -10.25 3.30
C THR A 154 -3.44 -9.68 2.03
N VAL A 155 -3.37 -8.37 1.84
CA VAL A 155 -3.85 -7.71 0.62
C VAL A 155 -3.10 -8.22 -0.60
N GLY A 156 -3.84 -8.56 -1.66
CA GLY A 156 -3.27 -9.10 -2.91
C GLY A 156 -2.90 -10.59 -2.86
N ASN A 157 -3.12 -11.28 -1.74
CA ASN A 157 -2.96 -12.72 -1.69
C ASN A 157 -4.03 -13.41 -2.54
N LEU A 158 -3.58 -14.31 -3.41
CA LEU A 158 -4.45 -15.07 -4.30
C LEU A 158 -5.07 -16.30 -3.63
N PHE A 159 -4.52 -16.73 -2.49
CA PHE A 159 -5.08 -17.85 -1.75
C PHE A 159 -6.32 -17.47 -0.94
N ALA A 160 -7.23 -18.43 -0.81
CA ALA A 160 -8.29 -18.32 0.19
C ALA A 160 -7.71 -18.31 1.62
N PHE A 161 -8.45 -17.70 2.56
CA PHE A 161 -8.02 -17.56 3.96
C PHE A 161 -7.62 -18.90 4.61
N GLY A 162 -8.32 -19.99 4.31
CA GLY A 162 -8.02 -21.32 4.87
C GLY A 162 -6.73 -21.96 4.34
N THR A 163 -6.17 -21.45 3.24
CA THR A 163 -4.85 -21.84 2.74
C THR A 163 -3.77 -20.90 3.28
N GLU A 164 -4.07 -19.60 3.37
CA GLU A 164 -3.17 -18.59 3.95
C GLU A 164 -2.88 -18.83 5.43
N SER A 165 -3.94 -19.14 6.19
CA SER A 165 -3.88 -19.34 7.63
C SER A 165 -4.58 -20.62 8.05
N ALA A 166 -4.00 -21.31 9.03
CA ALA A 166 -4.53 -22.58 9.55
C ALA A 166 -5.73 -22.42 10.49
N GLU A 167 -6.26 -21.21 10.66
CA GLU A 167 -7.29 -20.89 11.65
C GLU A 167 -8.62 -21.63 11.42
N VAL A 168 -8.92 -22.01 10.19
CA VAL A 168 -10.14 -22.78 9.84
C VAL A 168 -9.90 -24.27 10.00
N ASP A 169 -8.91 -24.82 9.28
CA ASP A 169 -8.50 -26.23 9.27
C ASP A 169 -7.16 -26.39 8.52
N ALA A 170 -6.82 -27.62 8.11
CA ALA A 170 -5.61 -27.93 7.32
C ALA A 170 -5.93 -28.38 5.88
N SER A 171 -7.17 -28.21 5.40
CA SER A 171 -7.65 -28.71 4.10
C SER A 171 -7.02 -27.99 2.89
N GLY A 172 -6.49 -26.78 3.11
CA GLY A 172 -5.68 -26.05 2.14
C GLY A 172 -4.33 -26.71 1.81
N TRP A 173 -3.97 -27.80 2.49
CA TRP A 173 -2.67 -28.46 2.40
C TRP A 173 -2.79 -29.97 2.31
N THR A 174 -1.88 -30.60 1.55
CA THR A 174 -1.77 -32.06 1.47
C THR A 174 -0.30 -32.49 1.57
N ALA A 175 -0.08 -33.69 2.11
CA ALA A 175 1.24 -34.30 2.16
C ALA A 175 1.72 -34.63 0.74
N GLU A 176 2.99 -34.32 0.46
CA GLU A 176 3.59 -34.62 -0.85
C GLU A 176 4.61 -35.75 -0.74
N VAL A 177 5.60 -35.60 0.14
CA VAL A 177 6.69 -36.57 0.30
C VAL A 177 6.93 -36.80 1.79
N ASN A 178 6.85 -38.06 2.23
CA ASN A 178 7.26 -38.50 3.59
C ASN A 178 6.80 -37.56 4.71
N ALA A 179 5.56 -37.08 4.62
CA ALA A 179 5.01 -36.10 5.56
C ALA A 179 3.58 -36.46 5.99
N GLY A 180 3.24 -36.08 7.21
CA GLY A 180 1.87 -35.87 7.65
C GLY A 180 1.59 -34.37 7.75
N VAL A 181 0.38 -33.95 7.34
CA VAL A 181 -0.09 -32.57 7.45
C VAL A 181 -1.17 -32.51 8.51
N SER A 182 -1.02 -31.58 9.46
CA SER A 182 -1.99 -31.38 10.54
C SER A 182 -1.97 -29.92 10.99
N ARG A 183 -2.97 -29.53 11.79
CA ARG A 183 -3.00 -28.23 12.44
C ARG A 183 -2.41 -28.32 13.86
N GLN A 184 -1.62 -27.32 14.26
CA GLN A 184 -1.09 -27.18 15.62
C GLN A 184 -1.25 -25.75 16.15
N VAL A 185 -1.30 -25.58 17.48
CA VAL A 185 -1.31 -24.27 18.16
C VAL A 185 -0.06 -24.18 19.04
N PRO A 186 1.12 -23.87 18.47
CA PRO A 186 2.31 -23.63 19.26
C PRO A 186 2.18 -22.34 20.08
N VAL A 187 3.04 -22.19 21.08
CA VAL A 187 3.21 -20.90 21.78
C VAL A 187 3.99 -19.97 20.85
N ALA A 188 3.28 -19.29 19.94
CA ALA A 188 3.86 -18.35 18.98
C ALA A 188 3.65 -16.91 19.47
N ALA A 189 4.76 -16.19 19.66
CA ALA A 189 4.74 -14.77 19.99
C ALA A 189 4.87 -13.92 18.72
N TRP A 190 3.86 -13.11 18.46
CA TRP A 190 3.88 -12.10 17.40
C TRP A 190 3.98 -10.69 18.01
N ALA A 191 4.42 -9.73 17.20
CA ALA A 191 4.23 -8.32 17.53
C ALA A 191 2.73 -8.05 17.76
N VAL A 192 2.41 -7.16 18.71
CA VAL A 192 1.02 -6.92 19.15
C VAL A 192 0.13 -6.46 18.00
N ASP A 193 0.70 -5.75 17.04
CA ASP A 193 0.06 -5.17 15.85
C ASP A 193 0.15 -6.04 14.58
N ASN A 194 0.80 -7.21 14.64
CA ASN A 194 0.86 -8.12 13.50
C ASN A 194 -0.41 -8.98 13.41
N TYR A 195 -1.52 -8.42 12.92
CA TYR A 195 -2.82 -9.12 12.86
C TYR A 195 -2.96 -10.13 11.71
N LEU A 196 -1.96 -10.22 10.83
CA LEU A 196 -1.93 -11.17 9.71
C LEU A 196 -1.49 -12.58 10.13
N ALA A 197 -0.92 -12.72 11.33
CA ALA A 197 -0.46 -14.01 11.84
C ALA A 197 -1.44 -14.59 12.86
N GLY A 198 -1.80 -15.86 12.65
CA GLY A 198 -2.67 -16.63 13.53
C GLY A 198 -2.00 -17.23 14.78
N GLY A 199 -2.82 -17.88 15.61
CA GLY A 199 -2.38 -18.80 16.67
C GLY A 199 -2.31 -20.27 16.21
N HIS A 200 -3.11 -20.67 15.20
CA HIS A 200 -2.91 -21.96 14.54
C HIS A 200 -1.79 -21.89 13.52
N THR A 201 -1.23 -23.05 13.18
CA THR A 201 -0.15 -23.21 12.19
C THR A 201 -0.34 -24.54 11.46
N ILE A 202 0.15 -24.63 10.22
CA ILE A 202 0.24 -25.90 9.49
C ILE A 202 1.51 -26.62 9.92
N ALA A 203 1.38 -27.85 10.41
CA ALA A 203 2.49 -28.69 10.82
C ALA A 203 2.78 -29.78 9.77
N VAL A 204 3.95 -29.69 9.14
CA VAL A 204 4.51 -30.68 8.22
C VAL A 204 5.43 -31.60 9.03
N THR A 205 4.94 -32.79 9.36
CA THR A 205 5.65 -33.76 10.21
C THR A 205 6.30 -34.84 9.37
N ALA A 206 7.62 -35.00 9.43
CA ALA A 206 8.33 -36.06 8.72
C ALA A 206 7.89 -37.45 9.24
N THR A 207 7.40 -38.33 8.37
CA THR A 207 6.94 -39.68 8.76
C THR A 207 8.09 -40.68 8.93
N GLY A 208 9.27 -40.34 8.40
CA GLY A 208 10.49 -41.15 8.42
C GLY A 208 11.71 -40.28 8.09
N ALA A 209 12.90 -40.87 8.07
CA ALA A 209 14.12 -40.16 7.71
C ALA A 209 14.16 -39.85 6.21
N GLY A 210 14.52 -38.61 5.83
CA GLY A 210 14.61 -38.17 4.44
C GLY A 210 13.96 -36.80 4.23
N ASN A 211 13.71 -36.44 2.97
CA ASN A 211 13.01 -35.20 2.64
C ASN A 211 11.55 -35.30 3.04
N ALA A 212 10.98 -34.26 3.65
CA ALA A 212 9.57 -34.19 4.02
C ALA A 212 8.96 -32.90 3.45
N ALA A 213 7.78 -32.98 2.81
CA ALA A 213 7.15 -31.83 2.17
C ALA A 213 5.62 -31.91 2.14
N ALA A 214 4.99 -30.74 2.10
CA ALA A 214 3.56 -30.55 1.86
C ALA A 214 3.36 -29.49 0.77
N VAL A 215 2.20 -29.54 0.11
CA VAL A 215 1.83 -28.63 -0.97
C VAL A 215 0.40 -28.12 -0.78
N SER A 216 0.16 -26.88 -1.21
CA SER A 216 -1.17 -26.29 -1.22
C SER A 216 -2.11 -27.06 -2.15
N THR A 217 -3.35 -27.25 -1.72
CA THR A 217 -4.42 -27.82 -2.56
C THR A 217 -5.09 -26.74 -3.41
N ASP A 218 -5.14 -25.51 -2.89
CA ASP A 218 -5.57 -24.33 -3.64
C ASP A 218 -4.55 -23.97 -4.73
N ARG A 219 -5.07 -23.57 -5.90
CA ARG A 219 -4.31 -23.28 -7.11
C ARG A 219 -4.89 -22.08 -7.87
N PRO A 220 -4.65 -20.85 -7.41
CA PRO A 220 -5.20 -19.67 -8.06
C PRO A 220 -4.65 -19.47 -9.47
N ALA A 221 -5.45 -18.83 -10.32
CA ALA A 221 -5.08 -18.51 -11.69
C ALA A 221 -3.93 -17.50 -11.76
N VAL A 222 -3.12 -17.59 -12.82
CA VAL A 222 -1.99 -16.67 -13.05
C VAL A 222 -1.99 -16.08 -14.45
N THR A 223 -1.37 -14.92 -14.58
CA THR A 223 -1.14 -14.25 -15.87
C THR A 223 0.25 -14.57 -16.40
N LEU A 224 0.33 -15.02 -17.65
CA LEU A 224 1.59 -15.36 -18.32
C LEU A 224 2.55 -14.16 -18.32
N GLY A 225 3.84 -14.40 -18.05
CA GLY A 225 4.87 -13.36 -18.04
C GLY A 225 4.85 -12.43 -16.82
N THR A 226 3.89 -12.59 -15.90
CA THR A 226 3.86 -11.84 -14.64
C THR A 226 4.78 -12.51 -13.60
N ASP A 227 5.53 -11.71 -12.84
CA ASP A 227 6.34 -12.19 -11.73
C ASP A 227 5.46 -12.36 -10.48
N TYR A 228 5.49 -13.55 -9.87
CA TYR A 228 4.75 -13.84 -8.65
C TYR A 228 5.70 -14.14 -7.50
N LEU A 229 5.28 -13.77 -6.30
CA LEU A 229 5.97 -13.99 -5.05
C LEU A 229 5.15 -14.93 -4.16
N ALA A 230 5.77 -16.04 -3.76
CA ALA A 230 5.30 -16.89 -2.67
C ALA A 230 6.09 -16.61 -1.39
N TYR A 231 5.43 -16.55 -0.24
CA TYR A 231 6.12 -16.49 1.05
C TYR A 231 5.33 -17.12 2.18
N ALA A 232 6.03 -17.51 3.25
CA ALA A 232 5.44 -17.98 4.50
C ALA A 232 6.41 -17.77 5.65
N TYR A 233 5.89 -17.67 6.88
CA TYR A 233 6.72 -17.83 8.08
C TYR A 233 6.98 -19.32 8.33
N LEU A 234 8.27 -19.67 8.40
CA LEU A 234 8.75 -21.02 8.68
C LEU A 234 9.22 -21.10 10.13
N ASN A 235 8.80 -22.12 10.87
CA ASN A 235 9.40 -22.51 12.16
C ASN A 235 10.12 -23.87 12.00
N PRO A 236 11.45 -23.84 11.79
CA PRO A 236 12.25 -25.05 11.59
C PRO A 236 12.28 -25.96 12.81
N PRO A 237 12.37 -27.29 12.62
CA PRO A 237 12.47 -28.24 13.73
C PRO A 237 13.78 -28.13 14.52
N THR A 238 14.86 -27.69 13.87
CA THR A 238 16.18 -27.45 14.48
C THR A 238 16.86 -26.26 13.80
N LEU A 239 17.88 -25.67 14.43
CA LEU A 239 18.63 -24.53 13.88
C LEU A 239 19.41 -24.85 12.59
N LEU A 240 19.68 -26.13 12.34
CA LEU A 240 20.44 -26.61 11.18
C LEU A 240 19.54 -27.29 10.13
N ALA A 241 18.22 -27.28 10.33
CA ALA A 241 17.30 -27.89 9.37
C ALA A 241 17.28 -27.08 8.07
N ASP A 242 17.45 -27.77 6.94
CA ASP A 242 17.36 -27.19 5.61
C ASP A 242 15.88 -27.08 5.18
N CYS A 243 15.21 -26.07 5.72
CA CYS A 243 13.81 -25.76 5.43
C CYS A 243 13.68 -24.89 4.18
N TRP A 244 12.60 -25.05 3.43
CA TRP A 244 12.39 -24.32 2.19
C TRP A 244 10.91 -24.06 1.90
N ILE A 245 10.68 -23.06 1.04
CA ILE A 245 9.42 -22.79 0.35
C ILE A 245 9.66 -22.83 -1.16
N GLU A 246 8.64 -23.21 -1.93
CA GLU A 246 8.74 -23.37 -3.38
C GLU A 246 7.46 -22.86 -4.05
N LEU A 247 7.62 -21.94 -5.01
CA LEU A 247 6.55 -21.49 -5.90
C LEU A 247 6.49 -22.42 -7.11
N ARG A 248 5.32 -22.95 -7.42
CA ARG A 248 5.09 -23.88 -8.53
C ARG A 248 4.09 -23.32 -9.52
N TYR A 249 4.31 -23.60 -10.80
CA TYR A 249 3.36 -23.31 -11.87
C TYR A 249 2.81 -24.59 -12.46
N TYR A 250 1.54 -24.56 -12.81
CA TYR A 250 0.82 -25.67 -13.41
C TYR A 250 0.18 -25.26 -14.73
N ASP A 251 0.14 -26.19 -15.69
CA ASP A 251 -0.61 -26.01 -16.93
C ASP A 251 -2.13 -26.13 -16.70
N ALA A 252 -2.92 -25.94 -17.76
CA ALA A 252 -4.39 -26.05 -17.70
C ALA A 252 -4.90 -27.47 -17.37
N ASN A 253 -4.04 -28.50 -17.48
CA ASN A 253 -4.36 -29.88 -17.11
C ASN A 253 -3.94 -30.20 -15.67
N GLY A 254 -3.35 -29.25 -14.95
CA GLY A 254 -2.88 -29.42 -13.58
C GLY A 254 -1.51 -30.09 -13.46
N ASN A 255 -0.74 -30.22 -14.56
CA ASN A 255 0.62 -30.74 -14.52
C ASN A 255 1.58 -29.64 -14.06
N GLN A 256 2.51 -29.96 -13.15
CA GLN A 256 3.55 -29.03 -12.76
C GLN A 256 4.54 -28.84 -13.92
N ILE A 257 4.71 -27.59 -14.34
CA ILE A 257 5.57 -27.22 -15.48
C ILE A 257 6.84 -26.47 -15.05
N SER A 258 6.83 -25.86 -13.87
CA SER A 258 7.99 -25.16 -13.30
C SER A 258 7.87 -25.10 -11.79
N ALA A 259 9.03 -25.02 -11.11
CA ALA A 259 9.14 -24.82 -9.67
C ALA A 259 10.37 -23.98 -9.36
N THR A 260 10.23 -23.01 -8.47
CA THR A 260 11.33 -22.19 -7.96
C THR A 260 11.37 -22.29 -6.45
N ARG A 261 12.47 -22.86 -5.94
CA ARG A 261 12.68 -23.13 -4.53
C ARG A 261 13.58 -22.08 -3.89
N SER A 262 13.24 -21.74 -2.66
CA SER A 262 14.00 -20.85 -1.80
C SER A 262 14.23 -21.50 -0.44
N THR A 263 15.49 -21.77 -0.11
CA THR A 263 15.89 -22.37 1.16
C THR A 263 16.09 -21.28 2.21
N LEU A 264 15.72 -21.56 3.45
CA LEU A 264 16.06 -20.75 4.61
C LEU A 264 17.55 -20.99 4.92
N VAL A 265 18.38 -19.96 4.78
CA VAL A 265 19.84 -20.13 4.86
C VAL A 265 20.30 -20.21 6.32
N SER A 266 21.20 -21.16 6.57
CA SER A 266 21.91 -21.34 7.83
C SER A 266 23.17 -20.44 7.91
N PRO A 267 23.56 -19.94 9.10
CA PRO A 267 22.91 -20.12 10.39
C PRO A 267 21.71 -19.18 10.58
N MET A 268 20.64 -19.72 11.17
CA MET A 268 19.52 -18.91 11.63
C MET A 268 19.88 -18.21 12.95
N PRO A 269 19.35 -17.02 13.25
CA PRO A 269 19.67 -16.30 14.48
C PRO A 269 19.26 -17.03 15.78
N GLY A 270 18.35 -18.00 15.71
CA GLY A 270 17.87 -18.74 16.87
C GLY A 270 16.68 -19.65 16.55
N SER A 271 15.91 -20.00 17.59
CA SER A 271 14.60 -20.64 17.44
C SER A 271 13.54 -19.57 17.25
N GLY A 272 12.79 -19.61 16.15
CA GLY A 272 11.79 -18.58 15.88
C GLY A 272 11.00 -18.84 14.59
N TRP A 273 10.32 -17.80 14.14
CA TRP A 273 9.56 -17.76 12.90
C TRP A 273 10.31 -16.91 11.88
N TYR A 274 10.63 -17.50 10.73
CA TYR A 274 11.45 -16.88 9.69
C TYR A 274 10.67 -16.79 8.40
N ARG A 275 10.42 -15.57 7.91
CA ARG A 275 9.73 -15.40 6.64
C ARG A 275 10.67 -15.75 5.50
N GLN A 276 10.32 -16.78 4.73
CA GLN A 276 11.06 -17.18 3.54
C GLN A 276 10.23 -16.90 2.30
N ARG A 277 10.89 -16.49 1.21
CA ARG A 277 10.24 -16.05 -0.03
C ARG A 277 10.81 -16.77 -1.24
N ALA A 278 9.97 -17.10 -2.21
CA ALA A 278 10.35 -17.56 -3.54
C ALA A 278 9.57 -16.75 -4.58
N SER A 279 10.22 -16.29 -5.64
CA SER A 279 9.59 -15.60 -6.75
C SER A 279 10.01 -16.16 -8.10
N ALA A 280 9.11 -16.11 -9.06
CA ALA A 280 9.36 -16.53 -10.43
C ALA A 280 8.34 -15.95 -11.39
N ILE A 281 8.76 -15.74 -12.64
CA ILE A 281 7.87 -15.34 -13.74
C ILE A 281 7.04 -16.55 -14.21
N ALA A 282 5.73 -16.34 -14.36
CA ALA A 282 4.82 -17.35 -14.90
C ALA A 282 5.21 -17.71 -16.35
N PRO A 283 5.60 -18.97 -16.63
CA PRO A 283 6.04 -19.40 -17.97
C PRO A 283 4.87 -19.40 -18.98
N SER A 284 5.18 -19.47 -20.28
CA SER A 284 4.25 -19.25 -21.41
C SER A 284 3.09 -20.27 -21.57
N ASN A 285 2.93 -21.20 -20.64
CA ASN A 285 1.85 -22.18 -20.59
C ASN A 285 1.28 -22.36 -19.16
N ALA A 286 1.61 -21.47 -18.23
CA ALA A 286 1.06 -21.49 -16.87
C ALA A 286 -0.42 -21.06 -16.87
N ALA A 287 -1.26 -21.86 -16.22
CA ALA A 287 -2.66 -21.53 -15.96
C ALA A 287 -2.90 -21.19 -14.48
N THR A 288 -2.24 -21.92 -13.58
CA THR A 288 -2.37 -21.72 -12.12
C THR A 288 -1.01 -21.82 -11.42
N CYS A 289 -0.95 -21.40 -10.16
CA CYS A 289 0.22 -21.58 -9.30
C CYS A 289 -0.13 -22.24 -7.97
N GLY A 290 0.88 -22.66 -7.21
CA GLY A 290 0.72 -23.20 -5.86
C GLY A 290 2.01 -23.09 -5.05
N VAL A 291 1.92 -23.39 -3.75
CA VAL A 291 3.07 -23.32 -2.83
C VAL A 291 3.35 -24.68 -2.23
N ALA A 292 4.61 -25.07 -2.20
CA ALA A 292 5.08 -26.18 -1.40
C ALA A 292 6.09 -25.71 -0.35
N ALA A 293 6.18 -26.44 0.76
CA ALA A 293 7.18 -26.20 1.78
C ALA A 293 7.64 -27.52 2.40
N GLY A 294 8.88 -27.56 2.86
CA GLY A 294 9.47 -28.80 3.35
C GLY A 294 10.82 -28.65 4.03
N VAL A 295 11.36 -29.80 4.42
CA VAL A 295 12.67 -29.95 5.06
C VAL A 295 13.45 -31.03 4.33
N ASN A 296 14.69 -30.73 3.94
CA ASN A 296 15.61 -31.73 3.41
C ASN A 296 16.32 -32.48 4.54
N GLY A 297 16.48 -33.80 4.40
CA GLY A 297 17.21 -34.62 5.38
C GLY A 297 16.61 -34.64 6.79
N ALA A 298 15.29 -34.53 6.91
CA ALA A 298 14.61 -34.59 8.20
C ALA A 298 14.76 -35.98 8.86
N SER A 299 14.77 -36.00 10.18
CA SER A 299 14.57 -37.22 10.97
C SER A 299 13.07 -37.45 11.20
N GLY A 300 12.64 -38.71 11.30
CA GLY A 300 11.24 -39.03 11.60
C GLY A 300 10.74 -38.33 12.86
N GLY A 301 9.55 -37.74 12.79
CA GLY A 301 8.93 -36.96 13.86
C GLY A 301 9.33 -35.49 13.93
N GLN A 302 10.29 -35.03 13.12
CA GLN A 302 10.59 -33.60 13.04
C GLN A 302 9.42 -32.84 12.39
N VAL A 303 9.13 -31.65 12.92
CA VAL A 303 8.00 -30.82 12.50
C VAL A 303 8.49 -29.46 12.00
N LEU A 304 8.25 -29.17 10.73
CA LEU A 304 8.27 -27.80 10.20
C LEU A 304 6.87 -27.20 10.37
N ARG A 305 6.78 -25.96 10.86
CA ARG A 305 5.50 -25.24 10.89
C ARG A 305 5.48 -24.08 9.92
N LEU A 306 4.32 -23.84 9.34
CA LEU A 306 4.03 -22.77 8.38
C LEU A 306 2.92 -21.88 8.91
N GLU A 307 3.03 -20.57 8.69
CA GLU A 307 1.97 -19.60 8.95
C GLU A 307 2.04 -18.44 7.95
N GLY A 308 0.88 -17.83 7.65
CA GLY A 308 0.76 -16.65 6.77
C GLY A 308 1.29 -16.93 5.37
N VAL A 309 0.76 -17.96 4.71
CA VAL A 309 1.20 -18.40 3.38
C VAL A 309 0.54 -17.56 2.31
N VAL A 310 1.35 -16.91 1.49
CA VAL A 310 0.89 -15.96 0.49
C VAL A 310 1.43 -16.34 -0.87
N VAL A 311 0.60 -16.21 -1.91
CA VAL A 311 1.03 -16.01 -3.29
C VAL A 311 0.39 -14.74 -3.80
N ALA A 312 1.20 -13.81 -4.31
CA ALA A 312 0.73 -12.54 -4.86
C ALA A 312 1.59 -12.15 -6.07
N VAL A 313 1.16 -11.15 -6.83
CA VAL A 313 2.05 -10.49 -7.80
C VAL A 313 3.25 -9.95 -7.03
N ALA A 314 4.46 -10.21 -7.54
CA ALA A 314 5.67 -9.79 -6.87
C ALA A 314 5.73 -8.25 -6.78
N PRO A 315 6.10 -7.68 -5.62
CA PRO A 315 6.31 -6.24 -5.51
C PRO A 315 7.34 -5.77 -6.52
N ILE A 316 7.06 -4.66 -7.18
CA ILE A 316 7.99 -4.06 -8.13
C ILE A 316 9.05 -3.30 -7.32
N VAL A 317 10.31 -3.76 -7.39
CA VAL A 317 11.46 -3.16 -6.66
C VAL A 317 11.67 -1.69 -7.04
N GLN A 318 11.41 -1.34 -8.31
CA GLN A 318 11.42 0.02 -8.84
C GLN A 318 10.49 0.08 -10.05
N ALA A 319 9.57 1.04 -10.12
CA ALA A 319 8.63 1.15 -11.23
C ALA A 319 9.36 1.13 -12.60
N GLY A 320 8.90 0.27 -13.50
CA GLY A 320 9.49 0.11 -14.84
C GLY A 320 10.78 -0.71 -14.89
N THR A 321 11.23 -1.31 -13.78
CA THR A 321 12.39 -2.20 -13.79
C THR A 321 12.16 -3.41 -14.70
N ILE A 322 13.21 -3.78 -15.44
CA ILE A 322 13.25 -5.00 -16.25
C ILE A 322 13.84 -6.19 -15.48
N LEU A 323 14.30 -5.98 -14.24
CA LEU A 323 14.79 -7.05 -13.37
C LEU A 323 13.60 -7.73 -12.68
N PRO A 324 13.54 -9.08 -12.68
CA PRO A 324 12.62 -9.83 -11.83
C PRO A 324 12.90 -9.57 -10.35
N TYR A 325 11.91 -9.82 -9.49
CA TYR A 325 12.02 -9.64 -8.03
C TYR A 325 13.20 -10.43 -7.45
N ALA A 326 13.47 -11.63 -7.97
CA ALA A 326 14.57 -12.47 -7.53
C ALA A 326 15.96 -11.83 -7.72
N ASP A 327 16.16 -11.11 -8.83
CA ASP A 327 17.42 -10.44 -9.16
C ASP A 327 17.56 -9.06 -8.49
N GLY A 328 16.45 -8.47 -8.05
CA GLY A 328 16.44 -7.19 -7.36
C GLY A 328 16.51 -7.29 -5.83
N SER A 329 15.81 -8.25 -5.22
CA SER A 329 15.63 -8.36 -3.75
C SER A 329 16.55 -9.37 -3.07
N PHE A 330 17.09 -10.35 -3.81
CA PHE A 330 17.97 -11.40 -3.29
C PHE A 330 17.36 -12.33 -2.23
N GLU A 331 16.03 -12.29 -2.03
CA GLU A 331 15.34 -13.04 -0.98
C GLU A 331 15.46 -14.56 -1.12
N GLN A 332 15.63 -15.05 -2.36
CA GLN A 332 15.75 -16.47 -2.67
C GLN A 332 17.16 -16.94 -3.01
N GLY A 333 18.14 -16.04 -3.08
CA GLY A 333 19.51 -16.36 -3.47
C GLY A 333 20.17 -15.21 -4.22
N VAL A 334 21.22 -15.52 -4.98
CA VAL A 334 21.88 -14.52 -5.85
C VAL A 334 21.26 -14.45 -7.26
N ALA A 335 20.21 -15.23 -7.54
CA ALA A 335 19.51 -15.29 -8.83
C ALA A 335 20.49 -15.39 -10.03
N GLY A 336 20.36 -14.52 -11.03
CA GLY A 336 21.25 -14.47 -12.20
C GLY A 336 22.61 -13.82 -11.94
N TRP A 337 22.91 -13.38 -10.71
CA TRP A 337 24.14 -12.66 -10.42
C TRP A 337 25.35 -13.60 -10.40
N THR A 338 26.43 -13.15 -11.05
CA THR A 338 27.67 -13.89 -11.20
C THR A 338 28.88 -13.00 -10.92
N ARG A 339 30.05 -13.62 -10.75
CA ARG A 339 31.35 -12.93 -10.70
C ARG A 339 32.20 -13.28 -11.93
N PRO A 340 32.11 -12.50 -13.02
CA PRO A 340 32.89 -12.74 -14.22
C PRO A 340 34.42 -12.66 -14.01
N SER A 341 34.90 -11.84 -13.07
CA SER A 341 36.34 -11.69 -12.83
C SER A 341 36.67 -11.20 -11.41
N GLY A 342 37.92 -11.37 -10.99
CA GLY A 342 38.41 -11.01 -9.66
C GLY A 342 38.20 -12.10 -8.61
N VAL A 343 38.47 -11.76 -7.35
CA VAL A 343 38.51 -12.73 -6.24
C VAL A 343 37.32 -12.64 -5.28
N ALA A 344 36.45 -11.63 -5.42
CA ALA A 344 35.33 -11.43 -4.51
C ALA A 344 34.44 -12.68 -4.46
N VAL A 345 33.81 -13.02 -3.34
CA VAL A 345 32.83 -14.10 -3.26
C VAL A 345 31.47 -13.45 -3.11
N ILE A 346 30.52 -13.87 -3.95
CA ILE A 346 29.13 -13.46 -3.83
C ILE A 346 28.28 -14.56 -3.21
N GLY A 347 27.31 -14.16 -2.40
CA GLY A 347 26.38 -15.07 -1.75
C GLY A 347 25.21 -14.29 -1.18
N ARG A 348 24.22 -14.99 -0.62
CA ARG A 348 23.13 -14.33 0.11
C ARG A 348 23.61 -13.93 1.51
N SER A 349 23.15 -12.80 2.04
CA SER A 349 23.48 -12.35 3.38
C SER A 349 22.98 -13.35 4.43
N THR A 350 23.69 -13.41 5.56
CA THR A 350 23.35 -14.26 6.70
C THR A 350 23.82 -13.60 7.98
N PRO A 351 23.26 -13.98 9.14
CA PRO A 351 21.95 -14.60 9.37
C PRO A 351 20.73 -13.86 8.76
N TRP A 352 19.58 -14.56 8.71
CA TRP A 352 18.28 -13.99 8.27
C TRP A 352 17.95 -12.70 9.03
N GLY A 353 17.51 -11.66 8.31
CA GLY A 353 17.05 -10.38 8.88
C GLY A 353 18.14 -9.50 9.48
N GLN A 354 19.42 -9.90 9.41
CA GLN A 354 20.51 -9.12 10.00
C GLN A 354 20.97 -7.96 9.13
N VAL A 355 21.11 -8.18 7.82
CA VAL A 355 21.54 -7.15 6.86
C VAL A 355 20.72 -7.26 5.58
N ALA A 356 19.71 -6.40 5.48
CA ALA A 356 18.82 -6.23 4.34
C ALA A 356 18.26 -4.81 4.33
N PHE A 357 17.86 -4.31 3.17
CA PHE A 357 17.10 -3.08 3.03
C PHE A 357 15.61 -3.40 2.82
N ASP A 358 15.32 -4.27 1.85
CA ASP A 358 14.01 -4.90 1.70
C ASP A 358 14.05 -6.33 2.25
N GLY A 359 12.90 -6.85 2.63
CA GLY A 359 12.78 -8.27 2.93
C GLY A 359 13.57 -8.73 4.16
N SER A 360 14.49 -9.67 3.98
CA SER A 360 15.22 -10.36 5.03
C SER A 360 16.65 -10.74 4.62
N TYR A 361 16.98 -10.63 3.34
CA TYR A 361 18.28 -10.92 2.79
C TYR A 361 18.76 -9.82 1.84
N SER A 362 20.04 -9.86 1.52
CA SER A 362 20.67 -9.02 0.50
C SER A 362 21.78 -9.82 -0.19
N LEU A 363 22.32 -9.33 -1.30
CA LEU A 363 23.53 -9.87 -1.93
C LEU A 363 24.76 -9.48 -1.10
N SER A 364 25.41 -10.45 -0.48
CA SER A 364 26.72 -10.27 0.13
C SER A 364 27.83 -10.35 -0.93
N ILE A 365 28.78 -9.41 -0.85
CA ILE A 365 30.00 -9.40 -1.65
C ILE A 365 31.17 -9.26 -0.68
N THR A 366 32.01 -10.30 -0.61
CA THR A 366 33.19 -10.33 0.28
C THR A 366 34.46 -10.44 -0.54
N SER A 367 35.58 -9.89 -0.06
CA SER A 367 36.88 -10.08 -0.70
C SER A 367 37.97 -10.34 0.32
N ALA A 368 38.74 -11.41 0.10
CA ALA A 368 39.90 -11.74 0.91
C ALA A 368 41.10 -10.80 0.62
N THR A 369 41.11 -10.09 -0.51
CA THR A 369 42.21 -9.20 -0.91
C THR A 369 41.73 -7.80 -1.25
N ALA A 370 42.61 -6.82 -1.13
CA ALA A 370 42.38 -5.42 -1.50
C ALA A 370 42.51 -5.23 -3.03
N THR A 371 41.64 -5.87 -3.81
CA THR A 371 41.67 -5.86 -5.28
C THR A 371 40.27 -5.66 -5.87
N ALA A 372 40.24 -5.34 -7.17
CA ALA A 372 39.00 -5.20 -7.93
C ALA A 372 38.41 -6.56 -8.32
N SER A 373 37.09 -6.65 -8.33
CA SER A 373 36.30 -7.75 -8.90
C SER A 373 35.13 -7.18 -9.71
N VAL A 374 34.64 -7.98 -10.65
CA VAL A 374 33.42 -7.66 -11.40
C VAL A 374 32.31 -8.59 -10.93
N VAL A 375 31.17 -8.01 -10.60
CA VAL A 375 29.93 -8.71 -10.25
C VAL A 375 28.84 -8.23 -11.21
N ARG A 376 28.02 -9.13 -11.74
CA ARG A 376 27.06 -8.80 -12.82
C ARG A 376 25.75 -9.54 -12.63
N SER A 377 24.62 -8.88 -12.86
CA SER A 377 23.28 -9.49 -12.86
C SER A 377 23.08 -10.47 -14.02
N GLY A 378 21.90 -11.09 -14.07
CA GLY A 378 21.37 -11.70 -15.29
C GLY A 378 21.21 -10.69 -16.44
N ARG A 379 20.83 -11.20 -17.61
CA ARG A 379 20.58 -10.39 -18.82
C ARG A 379 19.08 -10.29 -19.04
N PHE A 380 18.59 -9.08 -19.25
CA PHE A 380 17.17 -8.81 -19.37
C PHE A 380 16.88 -8.00 -20.62
N ALA A 381 15.72 -8.24 -21.23
CA ALA A 381 15.30 -7.53 -22.44
C ALA A 381 15.19 -6.02 -22.16
N ALA A 382 15.85 -5.21 -22.97
CA ALA A 382 15.88 -3.76 -22.82
C ALA A 382 15.23 -3.09 -24.05
N PRO A 383 13.90 -2.86 -24.03
CA PRO A 383 13.20 -2.21 -25.14
C PRO A 383 13.65 -0.74 -25.36
N GLY A 384 13.43 -0.22 -26.57
CA GLY A 384 13.65 1.21 -26.91
C GLY A 384 14.73 1.47 -27.96
N GLY A 385 15.57 0.48 -28.28
CA GLY A 385 16.59 0.62 -29.33
C GLY A 385 17.71 1.60 -29.00
N ALA A 386 18.62 1.81 -29.96
CA ALA A 386 19.84 2.59 -29.77
C ALA A 386 19.55 4.05 -29.35
N GLY A 387 20.32 4.55 -28.39
CA GLY A 387 20.20 5.91 -27.86
C GLY A 387 19.18 6.08 -26.73
N THR A 388 18.31 5.10 -26.49
CA THR A 388 17.44 5.09 -25.30
C THR A 388 18.30 5.02 -24.03
N SER A 389 17.94 5.78 -23.00
CA SER A 389 18.68 5.80 -21.73
C SER A 389 18.01 4.88 -20.71
N TYR A 390 18.82 4.11 -19.99
CA TYR A 390 18.43 3.27 -18.88
C TYR A 390 19.16 3.72 -17.61
N ARG A 391 18.45 3.72 -16.47
CA ARG A 391 19.03 3.92 -15.15
C ARG A 391 19.25 2.57 -14.50
N ALA A 392 20.49 2.28 -14.13
CA ALA A 392 20.82 1.21 -13.21
C ALA A 392 20.97 1.78 -11.80
N GLN A 393 20.37 1.14 -10.82
CA GLN A 393 20.53 1.49 -9.41
C GLN A 393 20.71 0.23 -8.57
N ILE A 394 21.49 0.38 -7.50
CA ILE A 394 21.54 -0.53 -6.38
C ILE A 394 21.39 0.26 -5.08
N LEU A 395 20.87 -0.37 -4.04
CA LEU A 395 21.10 0.07 -2.67
C LEU A 395 22.26 -0.76 -2.11
N ALA A 396 23.24 -0.10 -1.51
CA ALA A 396 24.39 -0.80 -0.96
C ALA A 396 24.79 -0.27 0.42
N THR A 397 25.32 -1.14 1.27
CA THR A 397 25.87 -0.79 2.58
C THR A 397 27.22 -1.45 2.82
N LEU A 398 28.05 -0.79 3.62
CA LEU A 398 29.36 -1.28 4.03
C LEU A 398 29.20 -2.28 5.20
N GLY A 399 29.72 -3.49 5.02
CA GLY A 399 29.80 -4.49 6.10
C GLY A 399 31.11 -4.43 6.87
N ALA A 400 32.23 -4.45 6.15
CA ALA A 400 33.58 -4.41 6.71
C ALA A 400 34.59 -3.85 5.72
N GLY A 401 35.67 -3.25 6.23
CA GLY A 401 36.74 -2.69 5.42
C GLY A 401 36.29 -1.41 4.71
N SER A 402 36.69 -1.26 3.45
CA SER A 402 36.33 -0.12 2.61
C SER A 402 36.14 -0.57 1.18
N TRP A 403 35.21 0.02 0.45
CA TRP A 403 34.92 -0.32 -0.94
C TRP A 403 34.77 0.92 -1.81
N THR A 404 35.22 0.80 -3.06
CA THR A 404 34.80 1.67 -4.16
C THR A 404 33.93 0.84 -5.11
N VAL A 405 32.76 1.33 -5.48
CA VAL A 405 31.79 0.65 -6.33
C VAL A 405 31.56 1.48 -7.58
N ASN A 406 31.84 0.92 -8.75
CA ASN A 406 31.47 1.56 -10.01
C ASN A 406 30.29 0.81 -10.65
N VAL A 407 29.14 1.48 -10.75
CA VAL A 407 27.90 0.93 -11.31
C VAL A 407 27.85 1.26 -12.80
N LYS A 408 27.61 0.24 -13.65
CA LYS A 408 27.54 0.32 -15.11
C LYS A 408 26.38 -0.54 -15.62
N VAL A 409 26.06 -0.40 -16.91
CA VAL A 409 25.23 -1.36 -17.65
C VAL A 409 26.08 -2.01 -18.74
N ARG A 410 26.07 -3.35 -18.80
CA ARG A 410 26.63 -4.14 -19.90
C ARG A 410 25.53 -4.54 -20.87
N TRP A 411 25.81 -4.41 -22.16
CA TRP A 411 24.84 -4.63 -23.22
C TRP A 411 25.16 -5.86 -24.06
N TYR A 412 24.11 -6.52 -24.53
CA TYR A 412 24.20 -7.67 -25.41
C TYR A 412 23.27 -7.54 -26.60
N ASP A 413 23.67 -8.12 -27.73
CA ASP A 413 22.78 -8.30 -28.88
C ASP A 413 21.84 -9.51 -28.72
N ALA A 414 20.94 -9.71 -29.68
CA ALA A 414 19.98 -10.82 -29.67
C ALA A 414 20.64 -12.21 -29.76
N SER A 415 21.89 -12.29 -30.23
CA SER A 415 22.69 -13.51 -30.30
C SER A 415 23.60 -13.70 -29.07
N ASN A 416 23.40 -12.91 -28.00
CA ASN A 416 24.22 -12.90 -26.78
C ASN A 416 25.66 -12.40 -26.96
N GLY A 417 25.98 -11.72 -28.06
CA GLY A 417 27.26 -11.05 -28.26
C GLY A 417 27.42 -9.87 -27.29
N ASP A 418 28.59 -9.76 -26.64
CA ASP A 418 28.90 -8.65 -25.71
C ASP A 418 29.22 -7.38 -26.51
N LEU A 419 28.46 -6.31 -26.25
CA LEU A 419 28.61 -5.00 -26.90
C LEU A 419 29.37 -4.00 -26.01
N GLY A 420 29.86 -4.45 -24.85
CA GLY A 420 30.57 -3.61 -23.88
C GLY A 420 29.64 -2.96 -22.86
N THR A 421 30.17 -1.98 -22.14
CA THR A 421 29.46 -1.24 -21.09
C THR A 421 29.28 0.21 -21.45
N THR A 422 28.17 0.81 -21.00
CA THR A 422 27.97 2.27 -20.99
C THR A 422 27.62 2.76 -19.57
N GLY A 423 27.63 4.08 -19.38
CA GLY A 423 27.52 4.68 -18.05
C GLY A 423 28.81 4.50 -17.25
N GLY A 424 28.70 4.52 -15.92
CA GLY A 424 29.84 4.29 -15.03
C GLY A 424 30.01 5.38 -14.00
N THR A 425 29.29 5.29 -12.89
CA THR A 425 29.47 6.21 -11.76
C THR A 425 30.15 5.49 -10.60
N SER A 426 31.25 6.05 -10.11
CA SER A 426 32.01 5.51 -8.98
C SER A 426 31.54 6.13 -7.66
N TYR A 427 31.28 5.27 -6.69
CA TYR A 427 30.87 5.61 -5.34
C TYR A 427 31.87 5.06 -4.33
N THR A 428 32.01 5.78 -3.21
CA THR A 428 32.67 5.29 -2.00
C THR A 428 31.67 5.32 -0.86
N PHE A 429 31.89 4.50 0.17
CA PHE A 429 31.02 4.47 1.34
C PHE A 429 31.46 5.51 2.38
N PRO A 430 30.60 6.48 2.75
CA PRO A 430 30.87 7.37 3.87
C PRO A 430 30.79 6.69 5.25
N GLY A 431 30.05 5.58 5.36
CA GLY A 431 29.85 4.84 6.60
C GLY A 431 28.99 3.58 6.41
N ALA A 432 28.55 2.98 7.51
CA ALA A 432 27.71 1.77 7.52
C ALA A 432 26.21 2.15 7.48
N SER A 433 25.77 2.73 6.37
CA SER A 433 24.37 3.01 6.07
C SER A 433 24.03 2.51 4.66
N TRP A 434 22.74 2.45 4.33
CA TRP A 434 22.30 2.11 2.98
C TRP A 434 22.35 3.35 2.09
N TYR A 435 23.03 3.24 0.95
CA TYR A 435 23.18 4.30 -0.03
C TYR A 435 22.63 3.85 -1.38
N ALA A 436 21.78 4.69 -1.97
CA ALA A 436 21.39 4.54 -3.37
C ALA A 436 22.54 4.95 -4.27
N MET A 437 22.97 4.04 -5.14
CA MET A 437 24.05 4.24 -6.10
C MET A 437 23.52 3.96 -7.49
N SER A 438 23.51 4.97 -8.35
CA SER A 438 22.92 4.87 -9.68
C SER A 438 23.85 5.35 -10.80
N THR A 439 23.54 4.94 -12.03
CA THR A 439 24.12 5.50 -13.25
C THR A 439 23.08 5.48 -14.35
N ASP A 440 23.11 6.49 -15.21
CA ASP A 440 22.40 6.44 -16.48
C ASP A 440 23.33 5.88 -17.56
N ALA A 441 22.76 5.08 -18.47
CA ALA A 441 23.47 4.32 -19.46
C ALA A 441 22.66 4.30 -20.77
N SER A 442 23.26 4.79 -21.86
CA SER A 442 22.65 4.77 -23.19
C SER A 442 22.78 3.40 -23.85
N VAL A 443 21.68 2.87 -24.38
CA VAL A 443 21.64 1.64 -25.16
C VAL A 443 22.48 1.81 -26.44
N PRO A 444 23.54 1.01 -26.67
CA PRO A 444 24.33 1.09 -27.88
C PRO A 444 23.59 0.46 -29.09
N ALA A 445 24.11 0.69 -30.30
CA ALA A 445 23.55 0.08 -31.49
C ALA A 445 23.51 -1.46 -31.39
N ASN A 446 22.42 -2.06 -31.88
CA ASN A 446 22.16 -3.50 -31.88
C ASN A 446 21.95 -4.17 -30.51
N ALA A 447 22.00 -3.41 -29.41
CA ALA A 447 21.68 -3.97 -28.09
C ALA A 447 20.18 -4.29 -27.98
N THR A 448 19.88 -5.48 -27.46
CA THR A 448 18.52 -5.94 -27.16
C THR A 448 18.37 -6.36 -25.70
N GLN A 449 19.48 -6.50 -24.98
CA GLN A 449 19.50 -6.92 -23.58
C GLN A 449 20.51 -6.10 -22.78
N GLY A 450 20.20 -5.85 -21.51
CA GLY A 450 21.06 -5.17 -20.54
C GLY A 450 21.29 -6.02 -19.27
N ALA A 451 22.43 -5.82 -18.63
CA ALA A 451 22.76 -6.36 -17.32
C ALA A 451 23.43 -5.29 -16.46
N ILE A 452 23.10 -5.22 -15.17
CA ILE A 452 23.82 -4.37 -14.22
C ILE A 452 25.21 -4.97 -14.00
N GLU A 453 26.24 -4.16 -14.16
CA GLU A 453 27.63 -4.55 -13.89
C GLU A 453 28.24 -3.65 -12.83
N LEU A 454 28.78 -4.27 -11.79
CA LEU A 454 29.47 -3.63 -10.68
C LEU A 454 30.96 -3.96 -10.79
N THR A 455 31.80 -2.93 -10.91
CA THR A 455 33.23 -3.07 -10.61
C THR A 455 33.44 -2.66 -9.16
N VAL A 456 33.69 -3.64 -8.30
CA VAL A 456 33.84 -3.46 -6.85
C VAL A 456 35.30 -3.60 -6.46
N THR A 457 35.87 -2.60 -5.81
CA THR A 457 37.28 -2.58 -5.39
C THR A 457 37.37 -2.52 -3.88
N ALA A 458 37.82 -3.61 -3.26
CA ALA A 458 38.09 -3.65 -1.84
C ALA A 458 39.37 -2.87 -1.53
N GLY A 459 39.31 -1.95 -0.58
CA GLY A 459 40.47 -1.19 -0.11
C GLY A 459 41.29 -1.92 0.96
N ALA A 460 40.78 -3.02 1.53
CA ALA A 460 41.45 -3.83 2.53
C ALA A 460 41.18 -5.34 2.33
N THR A 461 42.01 -6.19 2.93
CA THR A 461 41.72 -7.63 3.04
C THR A 461 40.50 -7.87 3.93
N ASN A 462 39.79 -8.97 3.68
CA ASN A 462 38.56 -9.34 4.42
C ASN A 462 37.47 -8.26 4.42
N SER A 463 37.34 -7.52 3.32
CA SER A 463 36.28 -6.50 3.18
C SER A 463 34.94 -7.16 2.82
N ALA A 464 33.84 -6.58 3.27
CA ALA A 464 32.49 -7.04 2.97
C ALA A 464 31.56 -5.85 2.66
N MET A 465 30.71 -5.99 1.66
CA MET A 465 29.62 -5.06 1.36
C MET A 465 28.36 -5.85 1.03
N TYR A 466 27.21 -5.20 1.11
CA TYR A 466 25.92 -5.78 0.80
C TYR A 466 25.21 -4.93 -0.24
N VAL A 467 24.46 -5.59 -1.13
CA VAL A 467 23.70 -4.97 -2.22
C VAL A 467 22.26 -5.47 -2.15
N ASP A 468 21.30 -4.58 -2.29
CA ASP A 468 19.87 -4.86 -2.25
C ASP A 468 19.13 -3.93 -3.22
N THR A 469 17.86 -4.23 -3.50
CA THR A 469 16.95 -3.40 -4.31
C THR A 469 17.60 -3.00 -5.64
N ALA A 470 18.19 -3.96 -6.34
CA ALA A 470 18.83 -3.73 -7.63
C ALA A 470 17.78 -3.59 -8.74
N ALA A 471 17.91 -2.55 -9.57
CA ALA A 471 16.95 -2.28 -10.62
C ALA A 471 17.58 -1.65 -11.87
N LEU A 472 16.98 -1.92 -13.02
CA LEU A 472 17.35 -1.37 -14.33
C LEU A 472 16.08 -0.97 -15.06
N TRP A 473 15.85 0.31 -15.31
CA TRP A 473 14.62 0.81 -15.93
C TRP A 473 14.91 1.94 -16.92
N LEU A 474 13.93 2.29 -17.74
CA LEU A 474 14.06 3.41 -18.67
C LEU A 474 14.29 4.72 -17.88
N ALA A 475 15.41 5.39 -18.15
CA ALA A 475 15.70 6.70 -17.59
C ALA A 475 14.86 7.75 -18.31
N VAL A 476 13.73 8.09 -17.68
CA VAL A 476 12.81 9.15 -18.10
C VAL A 476 12.96 10.37 -17.18
N PRO A 477 12.52 11.57 -17.61
CA PRO A 477 12.55 12.74 -16.74
C PRO A 477 11.84 12.50 -15.40
N LEU A 478 12.53 12.82 -14.30
CA LEU A 478 12.00 12.72 -12.93
C LEU A 478 10.73 13.54 -12.72
N THR A 479 10.62 14.61 -13.50
CA THR A 479 9.47 15.50 -13.59
C THR A 479 9.12 15.64 -15.07
N ALA A 480 7.89 15.29 -15.44
CA ALA A 480 7.35 15.53 -16.77
C ALA A 480 6.06 16.33 -16.62
N VAL A 481 5.82 17.25 -17.56
CA VAL A 481 4.67 18.15 -17.52
C VAL A 481 4.09 18.26 -18.92
N THR A 482 2.77 18.14 -19.01
CA THR A 482 2.04 18.17 -20.28
C THR A 482 0.79 19.03 -20.12
N VAL A 483 0.54 19.91 -21.10
CA VAL A 483 -0.72 20.68 -21.18
C VAL A 483 -1.83 19.77 -21.71
N VAL A 484 -2.98 19.78 -21.05
CA VAL A 484 -4.21 19.15 -21.53
C VAL A 484 -5.16 20.27 -21.93
N GLU A 485 -5.14 20.65 -23.20
CA GLU A 485 -5.91 21.81 -23.70
C GLU A 485 -7.43 21.61 -23.57
N GLU A 486 -7.90 20.36 -23.69
CA GLU A 486 -9.33 20.06 -23.66
C GLU A 486 -9.99 20.51 -22.35
N SER A 487 -9.30 20.31 -21.22
CA SER A 487 -9.71 20.66 -19.86
C SER A 487 -9.03 21.92 -19.29
N ALA A 488 -8.17 22.56 -20.09
CA ALA A 488 -7.27 23.63 -19.64
C ALA A 488 -6.56 23.28 -18.33
N SER A 489 -5.92 22.13 -18.28
CA SER A 489 -5.17 21.67 -17.09
C SER A 489 -3.74 21.30 -17.46
N ILE A 490 -2.92 21.07 -16.44
CA ILE A 490 -1.58 20.52 -16.59
C ILE A 490 -1.53 19.16 -15.90
N THR A 491 -1.01 18.15 -16.60
CA THR A 491 -0.62 16.89 -15.98
C THR A 491 0.85 16.95 -15.60
N LEU A 492 1.13 16.86 -14.31
CA LEU A 492 2.47 16.71 -13.73
C LEU A 492 2.69 15.24 -13.38
N THR A 493 3.72 14.63 -13.95
CA THR A 493 4.16 13.29 -13.57
C THR A 493 5.48 13.34 -12.83
N LEU A 494 5.49 12.83 -11.60
CA LEU A 494 6.64 12.72 -10.73
C LEU A 494 7.05 11.25 -10.64
N ARG A 495 8.32 10.97 -10.84
CA ARG A 495 8.88 9.60 -10.86
C ARG A 495 9.99 9.44 -9.85
N GLU A 496 10.27 8.20 -9.47
CA GLU A 496 11.34 7.85 -8.53
C GLU A 496 11.21 8.66 -7.23
N LEU A 497 9.99 8.69 -6.69
CA LEU A 497 9.69 9.25 -5.37
C LEU A 497 10.01 8.22 -4.30
N ALA A 498 10.55 8.66 -3.16
CA ALA A 498 10.78 7.79 -2.02
C ALA A 498 9.47 7.59 -1.25
N VAL A 499 8.89 6.39 -1.31
CA VAL A 499 7.70 6.02 -0.54
C VAL A 499 7.98 6.19 0.94
N GLY A 500 7.02 6.77 1.66
CA GLY A 500 7.19 7.10 3.06
C GLY A 500 7.85 8.46 3.32
N GLN A 501 8.18 9.26 2.32
CA GLN A 501 8.48 10.67 2.54
C GLN A 501 7.20 11.51 2.46
N SER A 502 7.28 12.78 2.85
CA SER A 502 6.23 13.76 2.60
C SER A 502 6.56 14.61 1.37
N ILE A 503 5.53 15.03 0.61
CA ILE A 503 5.67 15.87 -0.58
C ILE A 503 4.89 17.16 -0.43
N SER A 504 5.44 18.25 -0.95
CA SER A 504 4.70 19.49 -1.20
C SER A 504 4.90 19.91 -2.65
N VAL A 505 3.81 20.28 -3.32
CA VAL A 505 3.85 20.64 -4.74
C VAL A 505 3.30 22.04 -4.92
N TYR A 506 4.13 22.91 -5.48
CA TYR A 506 3.79 24.30 -5.75
C TYR A 506 3.79 24.55 -7.25
N ARG A 507 2.77 25.27 -7.71
CA ARG A 507 2.81 26.01 -8.96
C ARG A 507 3.52 27.33 -8.69
N GLU A 508 4.61 27.59 -9.42
CA GLU A 508 5.45 28.78 -9.29
C GLU A 508 5.33 29.61 -10.57
N GLY A 509 4.87 30.86 -10.42
CA GLY A 509 4.86 31.84 -11.50
C GLY A 509 6.25 32.39 -11.79
N LEU A 510 6.41 33.09 -12.91
CA LEU A 510 7.68 33.77 -13.25
C LEU A 510 8.06 34.88 -12.25
N ASP A 511 7.09 35.35 -11.48
CA ASP A 511 7.26 36.30 -10.37
C ASP A 511 7.79 35.63 -9.08
N GLY A 512 7.91 34.30 -9.06
CA GLY A 512 8.33 33.52 -7.90
C GLY A 512 7.23 33.29 -6.86
N ILE A 513 5.99 33.71 -7.14
CA ILE A 513 4.85 33.42 -6.26
C ILE A 513 4.54 31.92 -6.34
N ARG A 514 4.35 31.30 -5.17
CA ARG A 514 4.08 29.87 -5.03
C ARG A 514 2.67 29.64 -4.52
N THR A 515 1.92 28.84 -5.27
CA THR A 515 0.59 28.38 -4.89
C THR A 515 0.60 26.87 -4.81
N LEU A 516 0.08 26.30 -3.72
CA LEU A 516 -0.02 24.85 -3.57
C LEU A 516 -0.95 24.26 -4.63
N VAL A 517 -0.56 23.10 -5.16
CA VAL A 517 -1.35 22.34 -6.13
C VAL A 517 -2.32 21.44 -5.38
N ARG A 518 -3.54 21.28 -5.91
CA ARG A 518 -4.54 20.38 -5.35
C ARG A 518 -4.26 18.92 -5.70
N GLY A 519 -4.48 18.04 -4.73
CA GLY A 519 -4.43 16.60 -4.85
C GLY A 519 -5.73 15.94 -4.36
N PRO A 520 -5.75 14.60 -4.23
CA PRO A 520 -6.96 13.85 -3.90
C PRO A 520 -7.57 14.16 -2.52
N LEU A 521 -6.76 14.61 -1.56
CA LEU A 521 -7.18 14.87 -0.17
C LEU A 521 -7.18 16.37 0.20
N GLY A 522 -7.04 17.26 -0.78
CA GLY A 522 -6.88 18.70 -0.57
C GLY A 522 -5.58 19.22 -1.20
N LEU A 523 -5.07 20.34 -0.73
CA LEU A 523 -3.78 20.87 -1.20
C LEU A 523 -2.63 19.90 -0.85
N LEU A 524 -1.70 19.71 -1.80
CA LEU A 524 -0.50 18.88 -1.62
C LEU A 524 0.53 19.62 -0.76
N ASP A 525 0.25 19.71 0.54
CA ASP A 525 1.16 20.19 1.57
C ASP A 525 1.55 19.03 2.49
N ARG A 526 2.86 18.76 2.58
CA ARG A 526 3.48 17.63 3.32
C ARG A 526 2.72 16.30 3.26
N THR A 527 2.07 16.00 2.14
CA THR A 527 1.27 14.79 1.96
C THR A 527 2.17 13.56 1.89
N ARG A 528 1.77 12.44 2.49
CA ARG A 528 2.57 11.19 2.47
C ARG A 528 2.66 10.63 1.05
N ILE A 529 3.87 10.30 0.60
CA ILE A 529 4.10 9.59 -0.65
C ILE A 529 3.79 8.11 -0.44
N THR A 530 2.83 7.60 -1.20
CA THR A 530 2.40 6.19 -1.16
C THR A 530 2.87 5.37 -2.35
N SER A 531 3.40 6.03 -3.39
CA SER A 531 3.89 5.42 -4.63
C SER A 531 5.14 6.14 -5.12
N ASP A 532 6.05 5.43 -5.77
CA ASP A 532 7.24 6.01 -6.40
C ASP A 532 6.92 6.77 -7.70
N LEU A 533 5.72 6.59 -8.25
CA LEU A 533 5.12 7.32 -9.35
C LEU A 533 3.87 8.05 -8.87
N MET A 534 3.83 9.37 -9.07
CA MET A 534 2.67 10.21 -8.78
C MET A 534 2.28 11.00 -10.02
N ILE A 535 1.01 10.91 -10.42
CA ILE A 535 0.42 11.72 -11.49
C ILE A 535 -0.54 12.70 -10.84
N ILE A 536 -0.33 13.99 -11.11
CA ILE A 536 -1.08 15.12 -10.54
C ILE A 536 -1.71 15.88 -11.70
N GLU A 537 -2.99 16.21 -11.57
CA GLU A 537 -3.72 17.00 -12.55
C GLU A 537 -4.08 18.35 -11.94
N ASP A 538 -3.47 19.41 -12.44
CA ASP A 538 -3.68 20.78 -11.98
C ASP A 538 -4.65 21.51 -12.91
N TYR A 539 -5.92 21.53 -12.50
CA TYR A 539 -6.99 22.26 -13.20
C TYR A 539 -7.03 23.75 -12.87
N GLU A 540 -6.19 24.21 -11.94
CA GLU A 540 -6.16 25.58 -11.43
C GLU A 540 -4.96 26.37 -11.99
N ALA A 541 -4.20 25.79 -12.91
CA ALA A 541 -3.11 26.47 -13.60
C ALA A 541 -3.63 27.60 -14.50
N PRO A 542 -3.03 28.81 -14.45
CA PRO A 542 -3.53 29.99 -15.16
C PRO A 542 -3.39 29.87 -16.68
N LEU A 543 -4.34 30.47 -17.41
CA LEU A 543 -4.32 30.53 -18.87
C LEU A 543 -3.33 31.58 -19.35
N GLY A 544 -2.56 31.27 -20.40
CA GLY A 544 -1.66 32.21 -21.07
C GLY A 544 -0.48 32.72 -20.21
N VAL A 545 -0.34 32.24 -18.98
CA VAL A 545 0.75 32.60 -18.05
C VAL A 545 1.71 31.42 -17.94
N PRO A 546 3.03 31.62 -18.16
CA PRO A 546 4.02 30.58 -17.95
C PRO A 546 4.14 30.20 -16.47
N VAL A 547 4.08 28.90 -16.19
CA VAL A 547 4.27 28.34 -14.85
C VAL A 547 5.25 27.18 -14.88
N LEU A 548 5.94 26.97 -13.77
CA LEU A 548 6.70 25.75 -13.49
C LEU A 548 6.21 25.14 -12.18
N TYR A 549 6.47 23.85 -11.97
CA TYR A 549 6.16 23.17 -10.73
C TYR A 549 7.42 23.00 -9.90
N ARG A 550 7.37 23.45 -8.65
CA ARG A 550 8.39 23.21 -7.63
C ARG A 550 7.90 22.12 -6.69
N ILE A 551 8.70 21.08 -6.54
CA ILE A 551 8.40 19.91 -5.73
C ILE A 551 9.37 19.89 -4.55
N GLU A 552 8.83 19.84 -3.35
CA GLU A 552 9.59 19.72 -2.10
C GLU A 552 9.37 18.33 -1.50
N LEU A 553 10.46 17.59 -1.32
CA LEU A 553 10.49 16.24 -0.77
C LEU A 553 11.06 16.28 0.64
N TRP A 554 10.31 15.78 1.61
CA TRP A 554 10.61 15.85 3.03
C TRP A 554 10.88 14.45 3.57
N PRO A 555 12.15 14.07 3.78
CA PRO A 555 12.48 12.86 4.51
C PRO A 555 11.87 12.88 5.93
N ASP A 556 11.53 11.71 6.46
CA ASP A 556 10.96 11.60 7.80
C ASP A 556 11.88 12.24 8.86
N GLY A 557 11.32 13.17 9.65
CA GLY A 557 12.05 13.93 10.66
C GLY A 557 12.95 15.06 10.14
N ALA A 558 13.02 15.29 8.82
CA ALA A 558 13.82 16.36 8.25
C ALA A 558 13.16 17.74 8.41
N THR A 559 13.98 18.75 8.68
CA THR A 559 13.55 20.17 8.75
C THR A 559 13.77 20.93 7.45
N THR A 560 14.47 20.34 6.46
CA THR A 560 14.78 20.94 5.16
C THR A 560 14.40 19.96 4.05
N PRO A 561 13.72 20.41 2.98
CA PRO A 561 13.35 19.53 1.87
C PRO A 561 14.46 19.39 0.84
N GLY A 562 14.48 18.26 0.14
CA GLY A 562 15.06 18.18 -1.19
C GLY A 562 14.12 18.83 -2.21
N THR A 563 14.65 19.43 -3.27
CA THR A 563 13.82 20.16 -4.27
C THR A 563 13.99 19.61 -5.67
N ARG A 564 12.89 19.50 -6.41
CA ARG A 564 12.87 19.28 -7.88
C ARG A 564 12.04 20.38 -8.54
N SER A 565 12.29 20.63 -9.82
CA SER A 565 11.51 21.57 -10.63
C SER A 565 11.20 20.97 -11.98
N SER A 566 9.99 21.24 -12.51
CA SER A 566 9.62 20.89 -13.87
C SER A 566 10.15 21.90 -14.89
N ASP A 567 10.03 21.57 -16.17
CA ASP A 567 10.08 22.56 -17.25
C ASP A 567 8.95 23.59 -17.09
N THR A 568 9.13 24.76 -17.70
CA THR A 568 8.10 25.80 -17.79
C THR A 568 7.14 25.49 -18.93
N LEU A 569 5.84 25.69 -18.70
CA LEU A 569 4.81 25.53 -19.72
C LEU A 569 3.72 26.59 -19.57
N THR A 570 2.92 26.74 -20.62
CA THR A 570 1.84 27.71 -20.69
C THR A 570 0.64 27.04 -21.32
N ILE A 571 -0.51 27.07 -20.62
CA ILE A 571 -1.78 26.67 -21.22
C ILE A 571 -2.15 27.74 -22.24
N PRO A 572 -2.48 27.40 -23.50
CA PRO A 572 -2.95 28.39 -24.46
C PRO A 572 -4.12 29.20 -23.92
N ALA A 573 -4.04 30.52 -24.09
CA ALA A 573 -5.05 31.46 -23.60
C ALA A 573 -6.45 31.18 -24.19
N GLY A 574 -6.53 30.67 -25.43
CA GLY A 574 -7.79 30.41 -26.11
C GLY A 574 -8.43 31.66 -26.72
N ASP A 575 -9.73 31.60 -26.98
CA ASP A 575 -10.53 32.72 -27.51
C ASP A 575 -10.81 33.74 -26.39
N LEU A 576 -10.56 35.02 -26.66
CA LEU A 576 -10.81 36.14 -25.75
C LEU A 576 -12.28 36.31 -25.34
N ASN A 577 -13.23 35.67 -26.02
CA ASN A 577 -14.64 35.69 -25.65
C ASN A 577 -15.08 34.47 -24.83
N LEU A 578 -14.16 33.54 -24.55
CA LEU A 578 -14.44 32.36 -23.72
C LEU A 578 -13.76 32.52 -22.35
N ALA A 579 -14.34 31.91 -21.33
CA ALA A 579 -13.69 31.67 -20.06
C ALA A 579 -14.02 30.27 -19.55
N TRP A 580 -13.24 29.81 -18.59
CA TRP A 580 -13.52 28.55 -17.91
C TRP A 580 -14.26 28.82 -16.59
N LEU A 581 -15.32 28.07 -16.36
CA LEU A 581 -15.89 27.88 -15.03
C LEU A 581 -15.55 26.46 -14.61
N LYS A 582 -14.82 26.33 -13.51
CA LYS A 582 -14.30 25.06 -13.03
C LYS A 582 -14.77 24.80 -11.60
N ASP A 583 -15.12 23.57 -11.28
CA ASP A 583 -15.26 23.12 -9.90
C ASP A 583 -13.92 22.50 -9.48
N PRO A 584 -13.13 23.15 -8.59
CA PRO A 584 -11.83 22.63 -8.16
C PRO A 584 -11.91 21.23 -7.51
N GLY A 585 -13.06 20.86 -6.94
CA GLY A 585 -13.27 19.55 -6.33
C GLY A 585 -13.85 18.51 -7.29
N ASN A 586 -14.43 18.91 -8.42
CA ASN A 586 -15.06 18.01 -9.40
C ASN A 586 -14.73 18.43 -10.85
N PRO A 587 -13.49 18.19 -11.32
CA PRO A 587 -13.03 18.66 -12.63
C PRO A 587 -13.84 18.15 -13.82
N GLN A 588 -14.53 17.02 -13.68
CA GLN A 588 -15.44 16.48 -14.69
C GLN A 588 -16.61 17.43 -15.03
N ARG A 589 -16.92 18.37 -14.14
CA ARG A 589 -17.97 19.40 -14.34
C ARG A 589 -17.46 20.65 -15.04
N ASN A 590 -16.15 20.78 -15.23
CA ASN A 590 -15.53 21.97 -15.80
C ASN A 590 -16.05 22.21 -17.21
N MET A 591 -16.35 23.47 -17.53
CA MET A 591 -16.79 23.83 -18.88
C MET A 591 -16.30 25.20 -19.32
N ARG A 592 -16.24 25.36 -20.65
CA ARG A 592 -16.05 26.66 -21.29
C ARG A 592 -17.39 27.36 -21.41
N VAL A 593 -17.41 28.64 -21.04
CA VAL A 593 -18.56 29.53 -21.20
C VAL A 593 -18.19 30.70 -22.10
N MET A 594 -19.13 31.12 -22.95
CA MET A 594 -18.96 32.31 -23.77
C MET A 594 -19.40 33.53 -22.98
N ILE A 595 -18.51 34.48 -22.78
CA ILE A 595 -18.80 35.70 -22.02
C ILE A 595 -19.53 36.69 -22.92
N SER A 596 -20.72 37.09 -22.49
CA SER A 596 -21.50 38.18 -23.09
C SER A 596 -21.10 39.52 -22.47
N LYS A 597 -20.92 39.55 -21.16
CA LYS A 597 -20.52 40.73 -20.39
C LYS A 597 -19.73 40.29 -19.15
N ALA A 598 -18.55 40.87 -18.96
CA ALA A 598 -17.77 40.69 -17.74
C ALA A 598 -18.44 41.39 -16.53
N PRO A 599 -18.16 40.97 -15.29
CA PRO A 599 -18.74 41.58 -14.09
C PRO A 599 -18.30 43.03 -13.90
N ASP A 600 -19.26 43.90 -13.57
CA ASP A 600 -18.98 45.23 -13.03
C ASP A 600 -18.68 45.11 -11.53
N TRP A 601 -17.41 44.84 -11.19
CA TRP A 601 -17.02 44.52 -9.81
C TRP A 601 -17.27 45.66 -8.82
N GLN A 602 -17.93 45.32 -7.71
CA GLN A 602 -18.11 46.17 -6.55
C GLN A 602 -17.43 45.54 -5.33
N ARG A 603 -17.03 46.37 -4.36
CA ARG A 603 -16.56 45.89 -3.05
C ARG A 603 -17.53 46.39 -1.99
N PRO A 604 -18.46 45.55 -1.51
CA PRO A 604 -19.40 45.94 -0.48
C PRO A 604 -18.62 46.34 0.79
N ILE A 605 -19.22 47.21 1.57
CA ILE A 605 -18.64 47.67 2.84
C ILE A 605 -19.79 47.89 3.82
N GLU A 606 -19.70 47.27 4.98
CA GLU A 606 -20.61 47.59 6.06
C GLU A 606 -20.26 48.98 6.60
N GLN A 607 -21.19 49.92 6.43
CA GLN A 607 -20.95 51.31 6.74
C GLN A 607 -22.13 51.93 7.47
N ALA A 608 -21.85 52.49 8.65
CA ALA A 608 -22.79 53.29 9.43
C ALA A 608 -22.45 54.78 9.28
N VAL A 609 -23.42 55.58 8.84
CA VAL A 609 -23.27 57.03 8.65
C VAL A 609 -24.01 57.77 9.76
N TYR A 610 -23.27 58.34 10.70
CA TYR A 610 -23.82 59.13 11.81
C TYR A 610 -23.86 60.62 11.45
N ARG A 611 -25.06 61.18 11.32
CA ARG A 611 -25.26 62.63 11.15
C ARG A 611 -25.41 63.29 12.52
N VAL A 612 -24.29 63.61 13.15
CA VAL A 612 -24.26 64.22 14.49
C VAL A 612 -24.72 65.68 14.43
N LYS A 613 -25.72 66.04 15.26
CA LYS A 613 -26.25 67.41 15.38
C LYS A 613 -25.10 68.38 15.71
N GLY A 614 -24.97 69.44 14.92
CA GLY A 614 -23.90 70.44 15.07
C GLY A 614 -22.66 70.20 14.19
N ARG A 615 -22.60 69.08 13.45
CA ARG A 615 -21.57 68.86 12.41
C ARG A 615 -22.17 69.04 11.01
N ARG A 616 -21.41 69.71 10.12
CA ARG A 616 -21.75 69.84 8.70
C ARG A 616 -21.56 68.54 7.93
N ASN A 617 -20.51 67.78 8.25
CA ASN A 617 -20.16 66.52 7.60
C ASN A 617 -20.51 65.34 8.51
N ALA A 618 -21.07 64.28 7.93
CA ALA A 618 -21.36 63.05 8.66
C ALA A 618 -20.07 62.37 9.18
N VAL A 619 -20.18 61.65 10.29
CA VAL A 619 -19.13 60.75 10.77
C VAL A 619 -19.47 59.36 10.24
N THR A 620 -18.57 58.80 9.45
CA THR A 620 -18.78 57.52 8.80
C THR A 620 -17.89 56.47 9.43
N HIS A 621 -18.50 55.45 10.04
CA HIS A 621 -17.81 54.26 10.50
C HIS A 621 -17.94 53.21 9.40
N SER A 622 -16.82 52.81 8.83
CA SER A 622 -16.75 51.77 7.82
C SER A 622 -15.89 50.63 8.32
N ASP A 623 -16.35 49.40 8.10
CA ASP A 623 -15.53 48.21 8.29
C ASP A 623 -14.55 48.01 7.12
N VAL A 624 -13.83 46.90 7.10
CA VAL A 624 -13.02 46.45 5.97
C VAL A 624 -13.93 46.14 4.78
N ARG A 625 -13.51 46.53 3.57
CA ARG A 625 -14.24 46.18 2.34
C ARG A 625 -14.26 44.67 2.15
N GLY A 626 -15.41 44.13 1.78
CA GLY A 626 -15.58 42.71 1.43
C GLY A 626 -14.91 42.35 0.10
N GLY A 627 -15.05 41.07 -0.27
CA GLY A 627 -14.61 40.53 -1.56
C GLY A 627 -15.31 41.20 -2.76
N LEU A 628 -14.84 40.91 -3.97
CA LEU A 628 -15.48 41.43 -5.18
C LEU A 628 -16.86 40.78 -5.39
N GLU A 629 -17.88 41.59 -5.68
CA GLU A 629 -19.23 41.15 -6.03
C GLU A 629 -19.65 41.73 -7.39
N GLY A 630 -20.28 40.93 -8.26
CA GLY A 630 -20.72 41.38 -9.58
C GLY A 630 -21.38 40.29 -10.41
N ASP A 631 -22.03 40.68 -11.50
CA ASP A 631 -22.79 39.77 -12.36
C ASP A 631 -22.01 39.39 -13.63
N LEU A 632 -21.65 38.12 -13.78
CA LEU A 632 -21.07 37.58 -15.01
C LEU A 632 -22.20 37.16 -15.96
N ALA A 633 -22.28 37.76 -17.14
CA ALA A 633 -23.26 37.35 -18.15
C ALA A 633 -22.62 36.39 -19.16
N VAL A 634 -23.18 35.18 -19.32
CA VAL A 634 -22.68 34.16 -20.25
C VAL A 634 -23.76 33.63 -21.18
N TRP A 635 -23.32 33.03 -22.29
CA TRP A 635 -24.16 32.31 -23.25
C TRP A 635 -23.82 30.82 -23.30
N THR A 636 -24.86 30.00 -23.40
CA THR A 636 -24.77 28.61 -23.87
C THR A 636 -25.47 28.50 -25.22
N ARG A 637 -24.85 27.83 -26.18
CA ARG A 637 -25.24 27.79 -27.61
C ARG A 637 -26.04 26.54 -27.98
N SER A 638 -25.97 25.50 -27.15
CA SER A 638 -26.67 24.22 -27.36
C SER A 638 -27.36 23.74 -26.07
N ASP A 639 -28.27 22.77 -26.22
CA ASP A 639 -28.90 22.12 -25.07
C ASP A 639 -27.92 21.33 -24.21
N ASP A 640 -26.81 20.85 -24.79
CA ASP A 640 -25.78 20.13 -24.05
C ASP A 640 -24.93 21.09 -23.22
N GLU A 641 -24.55 22.25 -23.77
CA GLU A 641 -23.89 23.31 -22.98
C GLU A 641 -24.82 23.82 -21.85
N ARG A 642 -26.12 23.95 -22.13
CA ARG A 642 -27.14 24.33 -21.14
C ARG A 642 -27.23 23.32 -19.99
N LYS A 643 -27.28 22.02 -20.31
CA LYS A 643 -27.30 20.94 -19.30
C LYS A 643 -25.98 20.87 -18.52
N ALA A 644 -24.85 21.07 -19.19
CA ALA A 644 -23.54 21.07 -18.54
C ALA A 644 -23.42 22.21 -17.52
N LEU A 645 -23.93 23.41 -17.85
CA LEU A 645 -23.90 24.54 -16.92
C LEU A 645 -24.80 24.30 -15.70
N HIS A 646 -26.00 23.75 -15.89
CA HIS A 646 -26.84 23.29 -14.77
C HIS A 646 -26.10 22.28 -13.90
N TRP A 647 -25.47 21.26 -14.51
CA TRP A 647 -24.74 20.23 -13.78
C TRP A 647 -23.55 20.78 -12.97
N LEU A 648 -22.84 21.78 -13.50
CA LEU A 648 -21.79 22.50 -12.78
C LEU A 648 -22.36 23.26 -11.57
N LEU A 649 -23.44 24.02 -11.77
CA LEU A 649 -24.06 24.89 -10.76
C LEU A 649 -24.80 24.11 -9.66
N ASP A 650 -25.35 22.94 -9.96
CA ASP A 650 -26.07 22.07 -9.01
C ASP A 650 -25.20 21.62 -7.83
N SER A 651 -23.87 21.74 -7.93
CA SER A 651 -22.95 21.45 -6.83
C SER A 651 -23.09 22.43 -5.65
N GLY A 652 -23.43 23.70 -5.93
CA GLY A 652 -23.33 24.79 -4.96
C GLY A 652 -21.92 25.07 -4.45
N ASN A 653 -20.88 24.47 -5.06
CA ASN A 653 -19.49 24.62 -4.64
C ASN A 653 -18.91 25.98 -5.03
N VAL A 654 -17.82 26.36 -4.38
CA VAL A 654 -16.97 27.46 -4.84
C VAL A 654 -16.34 27.05 -6.18
N LEU A 655 -16.57 27.86 -7.22
CA LEU A 655 -16.03 27.65 -8.56
C LEU A 655 -14.78 28.50 -8.77
N LEU A 656 -13.87 28.06 -9.63
CA LEU A 656 -12.82 28.88 -10.18
C LEU A 656 -13.32 29.50 -11.49
N TRP A 657 -13.48 30.83 -11.49
CA TRP A 657 -13.61 31.59 -12.73
C TRP A 657 -12.22 31.92 -13.25
N GLN A 658 -11.87 31.26 -14.34
CA GLN A 658 -10.58 31.41 -14.99
C GLN A 658 -10.74 32.19 -16.29
N ALA A 659 -10.24 33.43 -16.26
CA ALA A 659 -10.41 34.40 -17.32
C ALA A 659 -9.22 34.34 -18.29
N VAL A 660 -9.49 34.64 -19.55
CA VAL A 660 -8.42 34.73 -20.55
C VAL A 660 -7.66 36.04 -20.33
N PRO A 661 -6.30 36.02 -20.37
CA PRO A 661 -5.51 37.23 -20.25
C PRO A 661 -5.98 38.33 -21.21
N GLY A 662 -6.15 39.54 -20.71
CA GLY A 662 -6.65 40.69 -21.47
C GLY A 662 -8.06 41.16 -21.09
N MET A 663 -8.82 40.38 -20.31
CA MET A 663 -10.11 40.83 -19.74
C MET A 663 -9.97 41.83 -18.58
N GLY A 664 -8.74 42.09 -18.11
CA GLY A 664 -8.45 43.01 -17.01
C GLY A 664 -8.84 42.47 -15.63
N ILE A 665 -9.03 41.15 -15.52
CA ILE A 665 -9.43 40.45 -14.30
C ILE A 665 -8.55 39.19 -14.17
N ASP A 666 -8.02 38.97 -12.97
CA ASP A 666 -7.25 37.76 -12.64
C ASP A 666 -8.17 36.58 -12.32
N ASP A 667 -7.65 35.35 -12.44
CA ASP A 667 -8.34 34.14 -12.01
C ASP A 667 -8.81 34.25 -10.55
N MET A 668 -10.06 33.86 -10.28
CA MET A 668 -10.63 34.00 -8.95
C MET A 668 -11.60 32.89 -8.57
N TYR A 669 -11.60 32.55 -7.29
CA TYR A 669 -12.61 31.67 -6.71
C TYR A 669 -13.87 32.47 -6.40
N VAL A 670 -15.03 31.94 -6.80
CA VAL A 670 -16.33 32.61 -6.71
C VAL A 670 -17.41 31.64 -6.23
N SER A 671 -18.27 32.10 -5.34
CA SER A 671 -19.56 31.47 -5.09
C SER A 671 -20.59 32.05 -6.05
N VAL A 672 -21.41 31.19 -6.65
CA VAL A 672 -22.49 31.62 -7.56
C VAL A 672 -23.82 31.60 -6.81
N ALA A 673 -24.53 32.72 -6.81
CA ALA A 673 -25.85 32.83 -6.19
C ALA A 673 -26.98 32.36 -7.13
N LEU A 674 -28.20 32.87 -6.94
CA LEU A 674 -29.35 32.52 -7.79
C LEU A 674 -29.10 32.91 -9.26
N VAL A 675 -29.14 31.92 -10.14
CA VAL A 675 -28.86 32.10 -11.58
C VAL A 675 -30.16 32.17 -12.39
N PRO A 676 -30.53 33.33 -12.97
CA PRO A 676 -31.58 33.40 -13.97
C PRO A 676 -31.12 32.83 -15.32
N GLU A 677 -31.94 31.94 -15.90
CA GLU A 677 -31.85 31.44 -17.28
C GLU A 677 -32.87 32.18 -18.16
N ALA A 678 -32.41 32.84 -19.22
CA ALA A 678 -33.25 33.53 -20.19
C ALA A 678 -32.96 33.05 -21.63
N ARG A 679 -33.91 33.22 -22.54
CA ARG A 679 -33.67 33.04 -23.98
C ARG A 679 -33.12 34.32 -24.58
N VAL A 680 -32.17 34.21 -25.51
CA VAL A 680 -31.63 35.37 -26.24
C VAL A 680 -32.66 35.94 -27.22
N GLY A 681 -33.57 35.10 -27.73
CA GLY A 681 -34.67 35.46 -28.62
C GLY A 681 -36.06 35.10 -28.07
N GLY A 682 -37.12 35.53 -28.78
CA GLY A 682 -38.52 35.33 -28.36
C GLY A 682 -39.17 34.00 -28.78
N THR A 683 -38.51 33.17 -29.60
CA THR A 683 -39.09 31.91 -30.08
C THR A 683 -38.78 30.75 -29.14
N ALA A 684 -39.68 29.75 -29.11
CA ALA A 684 -39.51 28.60 -28.22
C ALA A 684 -38.41 27.62 -28.64
N MET A 685 -38.03 27.66 -29.92
CA MET A 685 -37.04 26.77 -30.53
C MET A 685 -35.62 27.33 -30.49
N GLU A 686 -35.42 28.54 -29.96
CA GLU A 686 -34.09 29.11 -29.79
C GLU A 686 -33.25 28.20 -28.89
N LEU A 687 -32.02 27.87 -29.31
CA LEU A 687 -31.10 27.03 -28.56
C LEU A 687 -30.23 27.86 -27.62
N TRP A 688 -29.99 29.13 -27.96
CA TRP A 688 -29.13 30.00 -27.16
C TRP A 688 -29.83 30.42 -25.87
N ARG A 689 -29.10 30.34 -24.75
CA ARG A 689 -29.54 30.85 -23.44
C ARG A 689 -28.58 31.90 -22.94
N ALA A 690 -29.15 32.96 -22.39
CA ALA A 690 -28.44 33.98 -21.64
C ALA A 690 -28.58 33.68 -20.15
N TRP A 691 -27.46 33.75 -19.45
CA TRP A 691 -27.35 33.49 -18.03
C TRP A 691 -26.72 34.69 -17.36
N THR A 692 -27.24 35.05 -16.20
CA THR A 692 -26.56 36.00 -15.30
C THR A 692 -26.11 35.21 -14.09
N LEU A 693 -24.82 35.19 -13.83
CA LEU A 693 -24.22 34.49 -12.70
C LEU A 693 -23.79 35.57 -11.68
N PRO A 694 -24.54 35.78 -10.60
CA PRO A 694 -24.11 36.69 -9.55
C PRO A 694 -22.95 36.03 -8.80
N LEU A 695 -21.77 36.62 -8.92
CA LEU A 695 -20.52 36.11 -8.37
C LEU A 695 -20.15 36.89 -7.12
N THR A 696 -19.77 36.15 -6.07
CA THR A 696 -19.10 36.71 -4.90
C THR A 696 -17.74 36.05 -4.75
N GLN A 697 -16.68 36.84 -4.73
CA GLN A 697 -15.32 36.35 -4.54
C GLN A 697 -15.21 35.60 -3.21
N SER A 698 -14.65 34.40 -3.27
CA SER A 698 -14.43 33.50 -2.14
C SER A 698 -12.95 33.18 -2.01
N ASP A 699 -12.55 32.70 -0.85
CA ASP A 699 -11.21 32.14 -0.67
C ASP A 699 -11.09 30.79 -1.39
N MET A 700 -9.85 30.42 -1.75
CA MET A 700 -9.57 29.10 -2.29
C MET A 700 -10.01 28.02 -1.29
N PRO A 701 -10.82 27.03 -1.70
CA PRO A 701 -11.23 25.97 -0.79
C PRO A 701 -10.03 25.04 -0.52
N ILE A 702 -9.44 25.10 0.67
CA ILE A 702 -8.16 24.39 0.96
C ILE A 702 -8.33 22.90 1.32
N THR A 703 -9.49 22.52 1.87
CA THR A 703 -9.78 21.14 2.31
C THR A 703 -10.46 20.29 1.23
N THR A 704 -10.82 20.90 0.11
CA THR A 704 -11.49 20.19 -1.00
C THR A 704 -10.47 19.42 -1.82
N GLY A 705 -10.54 18.09 -1.80
CA GLY A 705 -9.75 17.24 -2.67
C GLY A 705 -10.32 17.13 -4.09
N LEU A 706 -9.47 16.72 -5.04
CA LEU A 706 -9.91 16.36 -6.39
C LEU A 706 -10.70 15.05 -6.35
N SER A 707 -12.00 15.11 -6.61
CA SER A 707 -12.86 13.92 -6.76
C SER A 707 -12.64 13.29 -8.13
N GLY A 708 -12.35 11.99 -8.16
CA GLY A 708 -12.11 11.25 -9.41
C GLY A 708 -10.86 11.76 -10.13
N SER A 709 -9.68 11.24 -9.78
CA SER A 709 -8.52 11.42 -10.65
C SER A 709 -8.65 10.47 -11.83
N ALA A 710 -8.23 10.89 -13.02
CA ALA A 710 -8.03 9.98 -14.14
C ALA A 710 -6.98 8.86 -13.83
N GLY A 711 -6.41 8.85 -12.62
CA GLY A 711 -5.49 7.84 -12.12
C GLY A 711 -6.14 6.63 -11.45
N ARG A 712 -7.43 6.64 -11.07
CA ARG A 712 -8.10 5.40 -10.63
C ARG A 712 -8.43 4.57 -11.87
N THR A 713 -7.61 3.57 -12.12
CA THR A 713 -7.81 2.64 -13.22
C THR A 713 -8.79 1.54 -12.82
N TRP A 714 -9.38 0.88 -13.81
CA TRP A 714 -10.12 -0.36 -13.56
C TRP A 714 -9.26 -1.44 -12.89
N GLN A 715 -7.93 -1.38 -13.06
CA GLN A 715 -7.00 -2.28 -12.38
C GLN A 715 -6.94 -2.00 -10.87
N ASP A 716 -7.04 -0.74 -10.44
CA ASP A 716 -7.10 -0.39 -9.01
C ASP A 716 -8.39 -0.90 -8.37
N ILE A 717 -9.49 -0.82 -9.11
CA ILE A 717 -10.78 -1.39 -8.69
C ILE A 717 -10.69 -2.93 -8.60
N LEU A 718 -10.07 -3.59 -9.58
CA LEU A 718 -9.85 -5.03 -9.55
C LEU A 718 -8.85 -5.47 -8.46
N ALA A 719 -7.93 -4.60 -8.06
CA ALA A 719 -7.01 -4.85 -6.95
C ALA A 719 -7.69 -4.65 -5.58
N GLU A 720 -8.73 -3.81 -5.53
CA GLU A 720 -9.47 -3.50 -4.30
C GLU A 720 -10.66 -4.44 -4.06
N PHE A 721 -11.31 -4.91 -5.11
CA PHE A 721 -12.50 -5.77 -5.04
C PHE A 721 -12.25 -7.11 -5.73
N ASP A 722 -12.37 -8.20 -4.97
CA ASP A 722 -12.17 -9.58 -5.45
C ASP A 722 -13.14 -9.90 -6.61
N THR A 723 -14.34 -9.34 -6.59
CA THR A 723 -15.33 -9.45 -7.67
C THR A 723 -16.10 -8.15 -7.90
N TRP A 724 -16.68 -8.01 -9.10
CA TRP A 724 -17.67 -6.96 -9.37
C TRP A 724 -18.90 -7.03 -8.45
N GLY A 725 -19.16 -8.20 -7.85
CA GLY A 725 -20.21 -8.37 -6.85
C GLY A 725 -19.91 -7.62 -5.55
N ASP A 726 -18.63 -7.49 -5.18
CA ASP A 726 -18.17 -6.80 -3.95
C ASP A 726 -18.14 -5.28 -4.10
N LEU A 727 -18.10 -4.81 -5.35
CA LEU A 727 -18.20 -3.41 -5.72
C LEU A 727 -19.61 -2.85 -5.45
N LEU A 728 -20.66 -3.62 -5.78
CA LEU A 728 -22.06 -3.22 -5.69
C LEU A 728 -22.56 -2.87 -4.26
N PRO A 729 -22.18 -3.58 -3.19
CA PRO A 729 -22.51 -3.18 -1.83
C PRO A 729 -21.64 -2.03 -1.32
N THR A 730 -20.54 -1.69 -2.01
CA THR A 730 -19.63 -0.60 -1.62
C THR A 730 -19.97 0.71 -2.32
N TYR A 731 -20.48 0.70 -3.55
CA TYR A 731 -20.82 1.90 -4.31
C TYR A 731 -22.25 1.80 -4.88
N ALA A 732 -23.04 2.86 -4.73
CA ALA A 732 -24.43 2.88 -5.18
C ALA A 732 -24.54 2.98 -6.70
N THR A 733 -23.61 3.67 -7.35
CA THR A 733 -23.61 3.94 -8.79
C THR A 733 -22.22 3.81 -9.40
N TRP A 734 -22.13 3.67 -10.73
CA TRP A 734 -20.85 3.70 -11.43
C TRP A 734 -20.17 5.06 -11.39
N GLU A 735 -20.93 6.13 -11.21
CA GLU A 735 -20.37 7.45 -10.91
C GLU A 735 -19.69 7.43 -9.53
N ASP A 736 -20.29 6.78 -8.53
CA ASP A 736 -19.66 6.64 -7.22
C ASP A 736 -18.38 5.79 -7.26
N VAL A 737 -18.33 4.77 -8.12
CA VAL A 737 -17.12 3.98 -8.37
C VAL A 737 -16.02 4.86 -8.99
N LEU A 738 -16.38 5.67 -9.99
CA LEU A 738 -15.47 6.62 -10.63
C LEU A 738 -14.96 7.68 -9.64
N LEU A 739 -15.81 8.11 -8.71
CA LEU A 739 -15.54 9.19 -7.74
C LEU A 739 -15.05 8.69 -6.37
N ASP A 740 -14.89 7.38 -6.19
CA ASP A 740 -14.60 6.70 -4.91
C ASP A 740 -15.55 7.05 -3.75
N ARG A 741 -16.84 7.22 -4.05
CA ARG A 741 -17.88 7.55 -3.07
C ARG A 741 -18.53 6.30 -2.48
N ARG A 742 -17.92 5.75 -1.44
CA ARG A 742 -18.43 4.55 -0.77
C ARG A 742 -19.77 4.82 -0.09
N LEU A 743 -20.66 3.82 -0.10
CA LEU A 743 -21.84 3.75 0.75
C LEU A 743 -21.38 3.79 2.22
N GLY A 744 -21.71 4.87 2.92
CA GLY A 744 -21.36 5.08 4.32
C GLY A 744 -22.17 4.25 5.30
#